data_AF-A0A7V9LAY8-F1
#
_entry.id   AF-A0A7V9LAY8-F1
#
_cell.length_a   1.000
_cell.length_b   1.000
_cell.length_c   1.000
_cell.angle_alpha   90.00
_cell.angle_beta   90.00
_cell.angle_gamma   90.00
#
_symmetry.space_group_name_H-M   'P 1'
#
loop_
_entity.id
_entity.type
_entity.pdbx_description
1 polymer ?
#
loop_
_entity_poly.entity_id
_entity_poly.type
_entity_poly.pdbx_seq_one_letter_code
_entity_poly.pdbx_strand_id
1 'polypeptide(L)'
;MALIDHEQIDPQETSKPIVVCVDDDRNNLQALGRVLRSRCTVLLATDGLEALDHVNANPDVACVLADLRMPGLAGAELLARVAQLRPHCRRAVVTGFPESDELIAAINAGHLHYVITKPWKLADLLQVVDQLVYMFKLERDNSRLLGELRVANSQLRDHEQVLEAQLEVRGREISAATEQLAQMGVQLDALTLRDSLTGLYTHRAFQERLREECARALRYSQPMSLLVVDIDGFASVNYDLGYQVGDEILRRVANVLQDADDRVRTSDIVARYSGEEFVILLPETAKAGALTKAGRLRDAIINADMPSGRKMSISIGVACLPEDAADPEGLLTAAEAAIRGAKRGGPGRVHYFSSEDRIPSGASRRSFEKIREAEIDRFRPYQERMHEVTTILNRDRALSCLLVDLSRLHKVELDLGVAHHSEIYDHAAAVLDRMRGASGSTSTGDILEHDDMICRSGDGDGYFVLLAPRPPAKRMDLEELAGNVEKAVEKALVPMVTEVLREQPRITVGSARVLGNSLLRPERLTARLVADAVASTRNLVDRKAHRDRSTLQDIILGDGLSTVYQPIVDLGTGDIFAYEALTRGPKGTALESPATLFAIADEVDLTVELDRACFRGALRNAITMEPVHRLFVNLLPMSFYDSAFIEVEVGNLLTAAGLTPANIVFEITERLAIENFASFKRALATYTAMGFGVAIDDVGTRHSNLETVMSLRPHFIKISDVLVRGIARSTVKREMLRSLRHIAETIDAVMIAEGIEQVEDVVALRDLGLRYGQGYYMARPAPPFVQLKDEVRAELRSVTPNVTPASMVPNDDDEDEDRELSIARTPSTSVPKRSQSQLFGTGTQGAIPRNAFGREDEITSDFKLGSEPDPRARPRASEPPAKTADGSPAQPWQPLIDEETTNPGEPLLESLRKPSENTPEGERGPGRPGLN
;
A
#
# COMPACT_ATOMS: atom_id res chain seq x y z
N MET A 1 -30.64 30.06 23.17
CA MET A 1 -31.61 30.38 24.24
C MET A 1 -32.91 30.89 23.61
N ALA A 2 -33.91 30.01 23.54
CA ALA A 2 -35.34 30.27 23.65
C ALA A 2 -35.98 28.87 23.56
N LEU A 3 -36.26 28.27 24.71
CA LEU A 3 -37.00 27.02 24.81
C LEU A 3 -38.42 27.28 24.28
N ILE A 4 -38.77 26.67 23.15
CA ILE A 4 -40.17 26.55 22.73
C ILE A 4 -40.57 25.13 23.13
N ASP A 5 -41.49 25.05 24.09
CA ASP A 5 -42.16 23.83 24.51
C ASP A 5 -42.75 23.10 23.30
N HIS A 6 -42.17 21.96 22.96
CA HIS A 6 -42.85 20.99 22.12
C HIS A 6 -43.82 20.22 23.03
N GLU A 7 -45.08 20.68 23.07
CA GLU A 7 -46.19 19.81 23.45
C GLU A 7 -46.18 18.59 22.51
N GLN A 8 -45.81 17.43 23.06
CA GLN A 8 -46.01 16.13 22.43
C GLN A 8 -47.51 15.91 22.26
N ILE A 9 -48.01 16.15 21.04
CA ILE A 9 -49.32 15.66 20.63
C ILE A 9 -49.14 14.20 20.21
N ASP A 10 -49.72 13.31 21.01
CA ASP A 10 -49.76 11.86 20.85
C ASP A 10 -50.33 11.43 19.47
N PRO A 11 -49.69 10.54 18.68
CA PRO A 11 -50.13 10.21 17.32
C PRO A 11 -51.27 9.17 17.23
N GLN A 12 -51.99 8.86 18.31
CA GLN A 12 -52.98 7.77 18.35
C GLN A 12 -54.41 8.13 18.79
N GLU A 13 -54.94 9.31 18.45
CA GLU A 13 -56.40 9.48 18.40
C GLU A 13 -56.93 9.28 16.98
N THR A 14 -57.35 8.03 16.69
CA THR A 14 -58.17 7.71 15.51
C THR A 14 -59.60 8.20 15.72
N SER A 15 -59.79 9.52 15.83
CA SER A 15 -61.13 10.11 15.80
C SER A 15 -61.73 9.92 14.40
N LYS A 16 -62.96 9.39 14.34
CA LYS A 16 -63.67 9.26 13.06
C LYS A 16 -63.81 10.65 12.44
N PRO A 17 -63.54 10.81 11.12
CA PRO A 17 -63.60 12.11 10.45
C PRO A 17 -64.99 12.72 10.64
N ILE A 18 -65.06 14.03 10.89
CA ILE A 18 -66.32 14.70 11.18
C ILE A 18 -66.96 15.19 9.87
N VAL A 19 -68.22 14.82 9.63
CA VAL A 19 -69.01 15.26 8.47
C VAL A 19 -70.27 15.95 8.98
N VAL A 20 -70.52 17.18 8.51
CA VAL A 20 -71.73 17.93 8.83
C VAL A 20 -72.74 17.74 7.70
N CYS A 21 -73.95 17.28 7.99
CA CYS A 21 -75.03 17.14 7.03
C CYS A 21 -76.15 18.13 7.34
N VAL A 22 -76.61 18.87 6.34
CA VAL A 22 -77.58 19.97 6.48
C VAL A 22 -78.70 19.80 5.47
N ASP A 23 -79.94 19.73 5.95
CA ASP A 23 -81.16 19.55 5.14
C ASP A 23 -82.36 19.97 6.00
N ASP A 24 -83.32 20.71 5.44
CA ASP A 24 -84.49 21.19 6.18
C ASP A 24 -85.54 20.09 6.38
N ASP A 25 -85.50 19.02 5.58
CA ASP A 25 -86.29 17.81 5.76
C ASP A 25 -85.59 16.84 6.73
N ARG A 26 -86.19 16.69 7.92
CA ARG A 26 -85.72 15.77 8.96
C ARG A 26 -85.63 14.32 8.50
N ASN A 27 -86.44 13.89 7.54
CA ASN A 27 -86.36 12.52 7.00
C ASN A 27 -85.08 12.31 6.20
N ASN A 28 -84.67 13.31 5.40
CA ASN A 28 -83.42 13.28 4.64
C ASN A 28 -82.20 13.28 5.57
N LEU A 29 -82.21 14.14 6.60
CA LEU A 29 -81.15 14.17 7.62
C LEU A 29 -81.00 12.84 8.35
N GLN A 30 -82.11 12.21 8.75
CA GLN A 30 -82.07 10.92 9.44
C GLN A 30 -81.55 9.81 8.51
N ALA A 31 -81.91 9.85 7.23
CA ALA A 31 -81.42 8.92 6.22
C ALA A 31 -79.90 9.09 5.99
N LEU A 32 -79.42 10.31 5.76
CA LEU A 32 -77.99 10.63 5.62
C LEU A 32 -77.21 10.24 6.88
N GLY A 33 -77.73 10.59 8.06
CA GLY A 33 -77.14 10.24 9.34
C GLY A 33 -77.03 8.72 9.54
N ARG A 34 -78.09 7.95 9.22
CA ARG A 34 -78.06 6.48 9.35
C ARG A 34 -77.03 5.83 8.42
N VAL A 35 -76.90 6.34 7.20
CA VAL A 35 -75.96 5.82 6.20
C VAL A 35 -74.51 6.13 6.59
N LEU A 36 -74.22 7.36 6.99
CA LEU A 36 -72.85 7.86 7.15
C LEU A 36 -72.24 7.55 8.53
N ARG A 37 -73.06 7.38 9.59
CA ARG A 37 -72.59 7.09 10.96
C ARG A 37 -71.69 5.86 11.10
N SER A 38 -71.77 4.91 10.15
CA SER A 38 -70.89 3.74 10.14
C SER A 38 -69.42 4.12 9.89
N ARG A 39 -69.16 5.13 9.05
CA ARG A 39 -67.81 5.53 8.58
C ARG A 39 -67.28 6.82 9.18
N CYS A 40 -68.14 7.78 9.50
CA CYS A 40 -67.74 9.10 10.01
C CYS A 40 -68.56 9.53 11.25
N THR A 41 -68.05 10.52 11.97
CA THR A 41 -68.82 11.22 13.00
C THR A 41 -69.74 12.20 12.30
N VAL A 42 -71.05 11.98 12.35
CA VAL A 42 -72.02 12.80 11.61
C VAL A 42 -72.68 13.81 12.54
N LEU A 43 -72.52 15.10 12.24
CA LEU A 43 -73.25 16.20 12.86
C LEU A 43 -74.42 16.57 11.94
N LEU A 44 -75.64 16.60 12.47
CA LEU A 44 -76.86 16.89 11.71
C LEU A 44 -77.35 18.29 12.07
N ALA A 45 -77.65 19.11 11.06
CA ALA A 45 -78.20 20.44 11.24
C ALA A 45 -79.46 20.61 10.38
N THR A 46 -80.49 21.25 10.94
CA THR A 46 -81.79 21.49 10.28
C THR A 46 -81.86 22.82 9.54
N ASP A 47 -80.90 23.71 9.78
CA ASP A 47 -80.73 24.97 9.05
C ASP A 47 -79.23 25.32 8.90
N GLY A 48 -78.94 26.31 8.06
CA GLY A 48 -77.56 26.71 7.80
C GLY A 48 -76.86 27.44 8.95
N LEU A 49 -77.58 28.02 9.92
CA LEU A 49 -76.95 28.67 11.08
C LEU A 49 -76.44 27.62 12.08
N GLU A 50 -77.25 26.60 12.36
CA GLU A 50 -76.87 25.44 13.18
C GLU A 50 -75.66 24.70 12.58
N ALA A 51 -75.60 24.60 11.24
CA ALA A 51 -74.44 24.02 10.55
C ALA A 51 -73.14 24.83 10.73
N LEU A 52 -73.23 26.16 10.72
CA LEU A 52 -72.07 27.04 10.97
C LEU A 52 -71.57 26.91 12.41
N ASP A 53 -72.48 26.79 13.38
CA ASP A 53 -72.11 26.57 14.78
C ASP A 53 -71.33 25.26 14.94
N HIS A 54 -71.74 24.19 14.26
CA HIS A 54 -70.98 22.94 14.22
C HIS A 54 -69.59 23.07 13.58
N VAL A 55 -69.45 23.82 12.48
CA VAL A 55 -68.16 24.07 11.82
C VAL A 55 -67.23 24.96 12.66
N ASN A 56 -67.79 25.90 13.42
CA ASN A 56 -67.02 26.76 14.33
C ASN A 56 -66.56 25.98 15.57
N ALA A 57 -67.44 25.17 16.15
CA ALA A 57 -67.13 24.36 17.33
C ALA A 57 -66.13 23.22 17.04
N ASN A 58 -66.04 22.76 15.78
CA ASN A 58 -65.20 21.63 15.39
C ASN A 58 -64.22 22.02 14.27
N PRO A 59 -62.94 22.33 14.58
CA PRO A 59 -61.94 22.71 13.59
C PRO A 59 -61.61 21.61 12.57
N ASP A 60 -61.83 20.35 12.92
CA ASP A 60 -61.47 19.15 12.15
C ASP A 60 -62.63 18.59 11.30
N VAL A 61 -63.64 19.41 10.99
CA VAL A 61 -64.69 19.02 10.05
C VAL A 61 -64.07 18.76 8.68
N ALA A 62 -64.12 17.49 8.25
CA ALA A 62 -63.54 17.04 7.00
C ALA A 62 -64.43 17.42 5.80
N CYS A 63 -65.76 17.38 5.97
CA CYS A 63 -66.70 17.68 4.90
C CYS A 63 -68.03 18.26 5.42
N VAL A 64 -68.60 19.20 4.67
CA VAL A 64 -69.99 19.68 4.83
C VAL A 64 -70.81 19.27 3.61
N LEU A 65 -71.90 18.55 3.85
CA LEU A 65 -72.94 18.16 2.89
C LEU A 65 -74.18 19.02 3.15
N ALA A 66 -74.59 19.87 2.22
CA ALA A 66 -75.73 20.78 2.43
C ALA A 66 -76.78 20.68 1.32
N ASP A 67 -78.06 20.71 1.66
CA ASP A 67 -79.13 20.95 0.70
C ASP A 67 -79.03 22.37 0.14
N LEU A 68 -79.29 22.53 -1.14
CA LEU A 68 -79.21 23.81 -1.85
C LEU A 68 -80.30 24.78 -1.39
N ARG A 69 -81.54 24.29 -1.20
CA ARG A 69 -82.71 25.11 -0.85
C ARG A 69 -83.18 24.80 0.56
N MET A 70 -82.90 25.71 1.49
CA MET A 70 -83.33 25.63 2.90
C MET A 70 -83.84 26.99 3.36
N PRO A 71 -84.83 27.07 4.27
CA PRO A 71 -85.29 28.32 4.84
C PRO A 71 -84.21 28.97 5.71
N GLY A 72 -84.15 30.30 5.71
CA GLY A 72 -83.11 31.05 6.41
C GLY A 72 -81.83 31.15 5.59
N LEU A 73 -80.73 30.54 6.07
CA LEU A 73 -79.44 30.56 5.36
C LEU A 73 -79.41 29.45 4.29
N ALA A 74 -79.48 29.86 3.02
CA ALA A 74 -79.44 28.93 1.89
C ALA A 74 -78.12 28.15 1.81
N GLY A 75 -78.15 26.92 1.29
CA GLY A 75 -76.99 26.03 1.27
C GLY A 75 -75.79 26.54 0.48
N ALA A 76 -76.03 27.26 -0.62
CA ALA A 76 -74.94 27.90 -1.39
C ALA A 76 -74.24 28.99 -0.55
N GLU A 77 -74.99 29.80 0.19
CA GLU A 77 -74.44 30.85 1.05
C GLU A 77 -73.70 30.26 2.26
N LEU A 78 -74.24 29.19 2.85
CA LEU A 78 -73.56 28.42 3.90
C LEU A 78 -72.19 27.93 3.43
N LEU A 79 -72.11 27.25 2.28
CA LEU A 79 -70.86 26.67 1.80
C LEU A 79 -69.84 27.74 1.40
N ALA A 80 -70.29 28.89 0.92
CA ALA A 80 -69.41 30.05 0.69
C ALA A 80 -68.81 30.58 1.99
N ARG A 81 -69.59 30.68 3.08
CA ARG A 81 -69.09 31.06 4.40
C ARG A 81 -68.13 30.02 4.97
N VAL A 82 -68.44 28.73 4.83
CA VAL A 82 -67.53 27.63 5.20
C VAL A 82 -66.23 27.71 4.41
N ALA A 83 -66.26 28.10 3.13
CA ALA A 83 -65.04 28.26 2.33
C ALA A 83 -64.11 29.36 2.84
N GLN A 84 -64.65 30.41 3.43
CA GLN A 84 -63.87 31.49 4.04
C GLN A 84 -63.36 31.10 5.42
N LEU A 85 -64.20 30.47 6.24
CA LEU A 85 -63.87 30.10 7.63
C LEU A 85 -62.92 28.90 7.70
N ARG A 86 -63.10 27.91 6.81
CA ARG A 86 -62.35 26.65 6.75
C ARG A 86 -62.02 26.32 5.30
N PRO A 87 -60.97 26.94 4.72
CA PRO A 87 -60.61 26.75 3.31
C PRO A 87 -60.38 25.29 2.91
N HIS A 88 -59.76 24.50 3.80
CA HIS A 88 -59.43 23.09 3.59
C HIS A 88 -60.62 22.14 3.77
N CYS A 89 -61.70 22.56 4.44
CA CYS A 89 -62.88 21.72 4.61
C CYS A 89 -63.51 21.41 3.24
N ARG A 90 -63.82 20.14 2.98
CA ARG A 90 -64.52 19.77 1.75
C ARG A 90 -65.98 20.17 1.81
N ARG A 91 -66.55 20.50 0.66
CA ARG A 91 -67.87 21.15 0.55
C ARG A 91 -68.62 20.49 -0.59
N ALA A 92 -69.76 19.88 -0.31
CA ALA A 92 -70.60 19.28 -1.32
C ALA A 92 -72.07 19.66 -1.14
N VAL A 93 -72.77 19.79 -2.26
CA VAL A 93 -74.21 20.10 -2.28
C VAL A 93 -75.00 18.81 -2.54
N VAL A 94 -76.14 18.67 -1.87
CA VAL A 94 -77.12 17.60 -2.12
C VAL A 94 -78.39 18.23 -2.70
N THR A 95 -78.71 18.05 -3.98
CA THR A 95 -79.84 18.74 -4.65
C THR A 95 -80.72 17.81 -5.48
N GLY A 96 -82.03 18.02 -5.44
CA GLY A 96 -82.99 17.39 -6.38
C GLY A 96 -83.10 18.10 -7.74
N PHE A 97 -82.46 19.27 -7.88
CA PHE A 97 -82.53 20.13 -9.06
C PHE A 97 -81.11 20.50 -9.53
N PRO A 98 -80.45 19.63 -10.31
CA PRO A 98 -79.06 19.82 -10.74
C PRO A 98 -78.85 20.94 -11.78
N GLU A 99 -79.92 21.52 -12.33
CA GLU A 99 -79.88 22.55 -13.38
C GLU A 99 -80.21 23.96 -12.86
N SER A 100 -80.07 24.21 -11.56
CA SER A 100 -80.36 25.52 -10.95
C SER A 100 -79.25 26.55 -11.24
N ASP A 101 -79.62 27.78 -11.64
CA ASP A 101 -78.69 28.91 -11.79
C ASP A 101 -77.89 29.17 -10.49
N GLU A 102 -78.50 28.91 -9.33
CA GLU A 102 -77.85 29.01 -8.01
C GLU A 102 -76.72 28.01 -7.82
N LEU A 103 -76.86 26.78 -8.35
CA LEU A 103 -75.82 25.76 -8.28
C LEU A 103 -74.65 26.13 -9.19
N ILE A 104 -74.95 26.59 -10.41
CA ILE A 104 -73.94 27.03 -11.39
C ILE A 104 -73.12 28.20 -10.82
N ALA A 105 -73.78 29.17 -10.18
CA ALA A 105 -73.12 30.27 -9.49
C ALA A 105 -72.18 29.79 -8.37
N ALA A 106 -72.62 28.83 -7.55
CA ALA A 106 -71.81 28.28 -6.46
C ALA A 106 -70.59 27.45 -6.95
N ILE A 107 -70.73 26.73 -8.06
CA ILE A 107 -69.62 26.03 -8.72
C ILE A 107 -68.60 27.04 -9.29
N ASN A 108 -69.08 28.05 -10.02
CA ASN A 108 -68.22 29.07 -10.65
C ASN A 108 -67.46 29.92 -9.63
N ALA A 109 -68.00 30.08 -8.42
CA ALA A 109 -67.31 30.73 -7.31
C ALA A 109 -66.21 29.86 -6.66
N GLY A 110 -66.03 28.60 -7.10
CA GLY A 110 -65.02 27.67 -6.58
C GLY A 110 -65.31 27.19 -5.15
N HIS A 111 -66.53 27.40 -4.66
CA HIS A 111 -66.91 27.07 -3.28
C HIS A 111 -67.36 25.61 -3.12
N LEU A 112 -67.52 24.87 -4.21
CA LEU A 112 -68.01 23.49 -4.21
C LEU A 112 -66.95 22.53 -4.74
N HIS A 113 -66.78 21.41 -4.03
CA HIS A 113 -65.90 20.32 -4.44
C HIS A 113 -66.67 19.18 -5.13
N TYR A 114 -67.96 19.00 -4.81
CA TYR A 114 -68.79 17.95 -5.40
C TYR A 114 -70.29 18.29 -5.37
N VAL A 115 -71.08 17.68 -6.26
CA VAL A 115 -72.54 17.80 -6.32
C VAL A 115 -73.17 16.41 -6.30
N ILE A 116 -74.12 16.19 -5.39
CA ILE A 116 -74.84 14.94 -5.18
C ILE A 116 -76.30 15.17 -5.57
N THR A 117 -76.86 14.32 -6.44
CA THR A 117 -78.24 14.46 -6.93
C THR A 117 -79.22 13.58 -6.14
N LYS A 118 -80.42 14.11 -5.84
CA LYS A 118 -81.53 13.36 -5.21
C LYS A 118 -82.41 12.73 -6.32
N PRO A 119 -82.85 11.46 -6.19
CA PRO A 119 -82.54 10.49 -5.14
C PRO A 119 -81.16 9.84 -5.32
N TRP A 120 -80.37 9.74 -4.24
CA TRP A 120 -79.02 9.18 -4.28
C TRP A 120 -79.02 7.66 -4.07
N LYS A 121 -78.11 6.96 -4.75
CA LYS A 121 -77.80 5.55 -4.45
C LYS A 121 -76.85 5.47 -3.27
N LEU A 122 -77.05 4.46 -2.42
CA LEU A 122 -76.26 4.26 -1.19
C LEU A 122 -74.75 4.13 -1.45
N ALA A 123 -74.36 3.36 -2.47
CA ALA A 123 -72.95 3.13 -2.80
C ALA A 123 -72.26 4.40 -3.29
N ASP A 124 -72.92 5.16 -4.16
CA ASP A 124 -72.37 6.38 -4.75
C ASP A 124 -72.17 7.47 -3.69
N LEU A 125 -73.12 7.64 -2.76
CA LEU A 125 -72.99 8.59 -1.64
C LEU A 125 -71.80 8.25 -0.74
N LEU A 126 -71.62 6.98 -0.38
CA LEU A 126 -70.51 6.54 0.47
C LEU A 126 -69.16 6.77 -0.21
N GLN A 127 -69.06 6.43 -1.50
CA GLN A 127 -67.83 6.61 -2.27
C GLN A 127 -67.42 8.09 -2.36
N VAL A 128 -68.40 8.97 -2.61
CA VAL A 128 -68.15 10.43 -2.69
C VAL A 128 -67.67 10.97 -1.34
N VAL A 129 -68.32 10.59 -0.24
CA VAL A 129 -67.92 11.05 1.10
C VAL A 129 -66.53 10.54 1.46
N ASP A 130 -66.21 9.27 1.18
CA ASP A 130 -64.88 8.72 1.42
C ASP A 130 -63.80 9.46 0.62
N GLN A 131 -64.09 9.78 -0.66
CA GLN A 131 -63.17 10.54 -1.51
C GLN A 131 -62.91 11.94 -0.95
N LEU A 132 -63.96 12.66 -0.51
CA LEU A 132 -63.81 14.00 0.05
C LEU A 132 -63.01 13.97 1.37
N VAL A 133 -63.31 13.02 2.24
CA VAL A 133 -62.55 12.83 3.50
C VAL A 133 -61.09 12.47 3.24
N TYR A 134 -60.82 11.59 2.28
CA TYR A 134 -59.45 11.22 1.90
C TYR A 134 -58.67 12.43 1.38
N MET A 135 -59.29 13.22 0.50
CA MET A 135 -58.68 14.45 -0.01
C MET A 135 -58.41 15.47 1.10
N PHE A 136 -59.27 15.59 2.12
CA PHE A 136 -59.01 16.46 3.28
C PHE A 136 -57.77 16.02 4.06
N LYS A 137 -57.65 14.72 4.36
CA LYS A 137 -56.50 14.16 5.08
C LYS A 137 -55.20 14.38 4.31
N LEU A 138 -55.21 14.06 3.02
CA LEU A 138 -54.03 14.19 2.16
C LEU A 138 -53.51 15.64 2.08
N GLU A 139 -54.40 16.63 1.97
CA GLU A 139 -54.00 18.05 1.90
C GLU A 139 -53.41 18.55 3.23
N ARG A 140 -53.94 18.05 4.37
CA ARG A 140 -53.41 18.34 5.70
C ARG A 140 -52.03 17.71 5.92
N ASP A 141 -51.87 16.44 5.55
CA ASP A 141 -50.60 15.73 5.70
C ASP A 141 -49.51 16.34 4.83
N ASN A 142 -49.85 16.70 3.59
CA ASN A 142 -48.92 17.36 2.69
C ASN A 142 -48.50 18.75 3.22
N SER A 143 -49.43 19.52 3.79
CA SER A 143 -49.11 20.80 4.43
C SER A 143 -48.19 20.64 5.65
N ARG A 144 -48.38 19.57 6.45
CA ARG A 144 -47.50 19.23 7.58
C ARG A 144 -46.10 18.86 7.10
N LEU A 145 -45.99 17.94 6.15
CA LEU A 145 -44.70 17.49 5.59
C LEU A 145 -43.93 18.63 4.94
N LEU A 146 -44.61 19.53 4.23
CA LEU A 146 -43.98 20.74 3.66
C LEU A 146 -43.45 21.68 4.75
N GLY A 147 -44.10 21.75 5.91
CA GLY A 147 -43.61 22.48 7.08
C GLY A 147 -42.35 21.86 7.65
N GLU A 148 -42.37 20.54 7.90
CA GLU A 148 -41.22 19.78 8.42
C GLU A 148 -40.01 19.88 7.49
N LEU A 149 -40.23 19.72 6.18
CA LEU A 149 -39.18 19.80 5.17
C LEU A 149 -38.53 21.20 5.12
N ARG A 150 -39.32 22.27 5.30
CA ARG A 150 -38.79 23.64 5.35
C ARG A 150 -37.90 23.86 6.57
N VAL A 151 -38.29 23.34 7.73
CA VAL A 151 -37.49 23.43 8.96
C VAL A 151 -36.19 22.63 8.81
N ALA A 152 -36.28 21.39 8.34
CA ALA A 152 -35.10 20.53 8.12
C ALA A 152 -34.12 21.15 7.11
N ASN A 153 -34.62 21.71 6.00
CA ASN A 153 -33.78 22.39 5.01
C ASN A 153 -33.10 23.66 5.57
N SER A 154 -33.76 24.39 6.48
CA SER A 154 -33.12 25.54 7.14
C SER A 154 -31.98 25.08 8.04
N GLN A 155 -32.20 24.04 8.85
CA GLN A 155 -31.19 23.50 9.77
C GLN A 155 -29.98 22.91 9.05
N LEU A 156 -30.19 22.28 7.89
CA LEU A 156 -29.11 21.77 7.04
C LEU A 156 -28.25 22.90 6.48
N ARG A 157 -28.88 23.98 5.98
CA ARG A 157 -28.15 25.15 5.49
C ARG A 157 -27.33 25.84 6.57
N ASP A 158 -27.87 25.93 7.78
CA ASP A 158 -27.13 26.50 8.92
C ASP A 158 -25.93 25.62 9.30
N HIS A 159 -26.07 24.28 9.26
CA HIS A 159 -24.95 23.36 9.47
C HIS A 159 -23.90 23.45 8.36
N GLU A 160 -24.32 23.56 7.10
CA GLU A 160 -23.43 23.68 5.93
C GLU A 160 -22.56 24.94 6.04
N GLN A 161 -23.13 26.08 6.47
CA GLN A 161 -22.38 27.31 6.69
C GLN A 161 -21.32 27.20 7.79
N VAL A 162 -21.63 26.46 8.88
CA VAL A 162 -20.67 26.20 9.96
C VAL A 162 -19.57 25.24 9.49
N LEU A 163 -19.96 24.18 8.76
CA LEU A 163 -19.18 23.39 7.80
C LEU A 163 -18.05 24.19 7.13
N GLU A 164 -18.47 25.05 6.22
CA GLU A 164 -17.58 25.80 5.34
C GLU A 164 -16.64 26.72 6.13
N ALA A 165 -17.15 27.40 7.16
CA ALA A 165 -16.33 28.26 8.01
C ALA A 165 -15.22 27.49 8.75
N GLN A 166 -15.50 26.28 9.26
CA GLN A 166 -14.48 25.46 9.92
C GLN A 166 -13.43 24.93 8.94
N LEU A 167 -13.85 24.56 7.73
CA LEU A 167 -12.95 24.11 6.67
C LEU A 167 -12.03 25.23 6.19
N GLU A 168 -12.53 26.46 6.06
CA GLU A 168 -11.70 27.62 5.72
C GLU A 168 -10.64 27.90 6.79
N VAL A 169 -11.02 27.83 8.07
CA VAL A 169 -10.08 28.04 9.19
C VAL A 169 -8.99 26.95 9.18
N ARG A 170 -9.36 25.68 9.08
CA ARG A 170 -8.38 24.57 9.00
C ARG A 170 -7.52 24.65 7.75
N GLY A 171 -8.08 25.06 6.61
CA GLY A 171 -7.32 25.27 5.37
C GLY A 171 -6.22 26.33 5.52
N ARG A 172 -6.51 27.42 6.25
CA ARG A 172 -5.51 28.45 6.59
C ARG A 172 -4.44 27.92 7.55
N GLU A 173 -4.82 27.15 8.56
CA GLU A 173 -3.88 26.51 9.50
C GLU A 173 -2.93 25.54 8.80
N ILE A 174 -3.46 24.68 7.93
CA ILE A 174 -2.66 23.74 7.13
C ILE A 174 -1.71 24.51 6.19
N SER A 175 -2.21 25.55 5.51
CA SER A 175 -1.37 26.36 4.61
C SER A 175 -0.20 27.00 5.37
N ALA A 176 -0.45 27.56 6.56
CA ALA A 176 0.58 28.13 7.41
C ALA A 176 1.60 27.07 7.89
N ALA A 177 1.13 25.88 8.27
CA ALA A 177 2.00 24.77 8.66
C ALA A 177 2.86 24.26 7.50
N THR A 178 2.30 24.17 6.28
CA THR A 178 3.06 23.78 5.08
C THR A 178 4.13 24.81 4.71
N GLU A 179 3.87 26.10 4.91
CA GLU A 179 4.84 27.16 4.65
C GLU A 179 5.98 27.13 5.68
N GLN A 180 5.68 26.83 6.96
CA GLN A 180 6.71 26.59 7.98
C GLN A 180 7.56 25.35 7.67
N LEU A 181 6.95 24.25 7.23
CA LEU A 181 7.67 23.04 6.84
C LEU A 181 8.55 23.28 5.62
N ALA A 182 8.08 24.06 4.63
CA ALA A 182 8.89 24.46 3.48
C ALA A 182 10.09 25.32 3.91
N GLN A 183 9.91 26.25 4.86
CA GLN A 183 11.01 27.05 5.40
C GLN A 183 12.02 26.22 6.22
N MET A 184 11.55 25.25 7.02
CA MET A 184 12.43 24.31 7.71
C MET A 184 13.15 23.38 6.72
N GLY A 185 12.49 22.96 5.63
CA GLY A 185 13.10 22.21 4.54
C GLY A 185 14.25 22.97 3.89
N VAL A 186 14.07 24.27 3.62
CA VAL A 186 15.15 25.15 3.11
C VAL A 186 16.30 25.31 4.11
N GLN A 187 16.02 25.33 5.42
CA GLN A 187 17.05 25.39 6.46
C GLN A 187 17.80 24.07 6.64
N LEU A 188 17.13 22.93 6.45
CA LEU A 188 17.73 21.60 6.44
C LEU A 188 18.57 21.38 5.17
N ASP A 189 18.11 21.84 4.00
CA ASP A 189 18.87 21.81 2.75
C ASP A 189 20.18 22.61 2.89
N ALA A 190 20.17 23.74 3.60
CA ALA A 190 21.38 24.52 3.89
C ALA A 190 22.41 23.75 4.75
N LEU A 191 22.01 22.71 5.48
CA LEU A 191 22.88 21.83 6.27
C LEU A 191 23.46 20.65 5.45
N THR A 192 23.05 20.45 4.19
CA THR A 192 23.46 19.30 3.34
C THR A 192 24.59 19.61 2.34
N LEU A 193 25.26 20.76 2.46
CA LEU A 193 26.38 21.13 1.57
C LEU A 193 27.68 20.37 1.84
N ARG A 194 27.80 19.69 2.99
CA ARG A 194 29.01 18.98 3.40
C ARG A 194 28.78 17.48 3.53
N ASP A 195 29.72 16.68 3.06
CA ASP A 195 29.77 15.23 3.23
C ASP A 195 29.99 14.91 4.72
N SER A 196 29.09 14.11 5.30
CA SER A 196 29.09 13.82 6.74
C SER A 196 30.31 13.01 7.20
N LEU A 197 30.95 12.27 6.28
CA LEU A 197 32.13 11.46 6.58
C LEU A 197 33.42 12.28 6.49
N THR A 198 33.59 13.06 5.42
CA THR A 198 34.87 13.72 5.10
C THR A 198 34.87 15.22 5.38
N GLY A 199 33.72 15.86 5.60
CA GLY A 199 33.59 17.31 5.77
C GLY A 199 33.83 18.12 4.48
N LEU A 200 34.05 17.46 3.33
CA LEU A 200 34.18 18.08 2.02
C LEU A 200 32.82 18.54 1.47
N TYR A 201 32.80 19.29 0.37
CA TYR A 201 31.53 19.57 -0.31
C TYR A 201 30.90 18.29 -0.86
N THR A 202 29.56 18.22 -0.85
CA THR A 202 28.81 17.12 -1.48
C THR A 202 28.81 17.24 -3.01
N HIS A 203 28.48 16.15 -3.71
CA HIS A 203 28.30 16.14 -5.16
C HIS A 203 27.38 17.27 -5.65
N ARG A 204 26.24 17.48 -4.97
CA ARG A 204 25.28 18.55 -5.29
C ARG A 204 25.90 19.94 -5.16
N ALA A 205 26.60 20.20 -4.05
CA ALA A 205 27.27 21.48 -3.82
C ALA A 205 28.39 21.74 -4.84
N PHE A 206 29.11 20.70 -5.29
CA PHE A 206 30.12 20.81 -6.33
C PHE A 206 29.51 21.20 -7.69
N GLN A 207 28.42 20.56 -8.11
CA GLN A 207 27.77 20.84 -9.39
C GLN A 207 27.30 22.30 -9.50
N GLU A 208 26.78 22.86 -8.43
CA GLU A 208 26.39 24.28 -8.36
C GLU A 208 27.62 25.19 -8.52
N ARG A 209 28.69 24.93 -7.77
CA ARG A 209 29.93 25.71 -7.83
C ARG A 209 30.66 25.60 -9.17
N LEU A 210 30.67 24.43 -9.79
CA LEU A 210 31.27 24.22 -11.11
C LEU A 210 30.62 25.14 -12.15
N ARG A 211 29.28 25.22 -12.16
CA ARG A 211 28.56 26.10 -13.09
C ARG A 211 28.85 27.57 -12.83
N GLU A 212 28.86 28.00 -11.56
CA GLU A 212 29.16 29.39 -11.17
C GLU A 212 30.57 29.83 -11.59
N GLU A 213 31.57 29.02 -11.29
CA GLU A 213 32.98 29.36 -11.58
C GLU A 213 33.30 29.20 -13.08
N CYS A 214 32.71 28.23 -13.79
CA CYS A 214 32.79 28.18 -15.26
C CYS A 214 32.23 29.44 -15.91
N ALA A 215 31.05 29.90 -15.48
CA ALA A 215 30.45 31.12 -16.01
C ALA A 215 31.32 32.35 -15.72
N ARG A 216 31.95 32.41 -14.53
CA ARG A 216 32.91 33.47 -14.17
C ARG A 216 34.16 33.42 -15.04
N ALA A 217 34.77 32.25 -15.19
CA ALA A 217 35.99 32.02 -15.97
C ALA A 217 35.79 32.41 -17.46
N LEU A 218 34.67 32.00 -18.07
CA LEU A 218 34.33 32.37 -19.45
C LEU A 218 34.08 33.88 -19.60
N ARG A 219 33.42 34.50 -18.62
CA ARG A 219 33.10 35.94 -18.65
C ARG A 219 34.35 36.82 -18.56
N TYR A 220 35.33 36.43 -17.75
CA TYR A 220 36.56 37.20 -17.53
C TYR A 220 37.76 36.66 -18.32
N SER A 221 37.55 35.66 -19.19
CA SER A 221 38.60 35.00 -19.98
C SER A 221 39.77 34.51 -19.11
N GLN A 222 39.47 33.99 -17.92
CA GLN A 222 40.48 33.43 -17.02
C GLN A 222 40.53 31.90 -17.13
N PRO A 223 41.72 31.28 -17.07
CA PRO A 223 41.83 29.83 -17.14
C PRO A 223 41.31 29.20 -15.85
N MET A 224 40.67 28.05 -15.96
CA MET A 224 40.22 27.26 -14.81
C MET A 224 40.51 25.79 -15.06
N SER A 225 40.98 25.06 -14.06
CA SER A 225 41.25 23.63 -14.20
C SER A 225 40.41 22.80 -13.24
N LEU A 226 40.05 21.60 -13.68
CA LEU A 226 39.36 20.59 -12.89
C LEU A 226 40.24 19.35 -12.76
N LEU A 227 40.37 18.86 -11.53
CA LEU A 227 41.02 17.59 -11.21
C LEU A 227 39.96 16.60 -10.75
N VAL A 228 39.95 15.41 -11.34
CA VAL A 228 39.19 14.25 -10.85
C VAL A 228 40.21 13.28 -10.27
N VAL A 229 39.98 12.83 -9.03
CA VAL A 229 40.91 12.05 -8.22
C VAL A 229 40.22 10.75 -7.79
N ASP A 230 40.87 9.63 -8.00
CA ASP A 230 40.37 8.29 -7.65
C ASP A 230 41.41 7.56 -6.80
N ILE A 231 40.95 6.90 -5.73
CA ILE A 231 41.83 6.11 -4.85
C ILE A 231 42.04 4.73 -5.48
N ASP A 232 43.29 4.42 -5.84
CA ASP A 232 43.61 3.16 -6.49
C ASP A 232 43.42 1.98 -5.51
N GLY A 233 42.64 0.97 -5.91
CA GLY A 233 42.50 -0.29 -5.17
C GLY A 233 41.69 -0.19 -3.87
N PHE A 234 40.90 0.87 -3.68
CA PHE A 234 40.13 1.10 -2.46
C PHE A 234 39.10 0.00 -2.16
N ALA A 235 38.44 -0.56 -3.20
CA ALA A 235 37.54 -1.71 -3.05
C ALA A 235 38.23 -2.94 -2.42
N SER A 236 39.48 -3.23 -2.79
CA SER A 236 40.27 -4.31 -2.17
C SER A 236 40.58 -4.01 -0.71
N VAL A 237 40.82 -2.74 -0.37
CA VAL A 237 41.07 -2.34 1.02
C VAL A 237 39.84 -2.52 1.90
N ASN A 238 38.66 -2.15 1.41
CA ASN A 238 37.41 -2.40 2.12
C ASN A 238 37.13 -3.90 2.31
N TYR A 239 37.44 -4.70 1.30
CA TYR A 239 37.30 -6.15 1.36
C TYR A 239 38.25 -6.79 2.37
N ASP A 240 39.52 -6.35 2.39
CA ASP A 240 40.57 -6.94 3.24
C ASP A 240 40.46 -6.49 4.71
N LEU A 241 40.06 -5.24 4.97
CA LEU A 241 40.21 -4.58 6.28
C LEU A 241 38.90 -4.02 6.87
N GLY A 242 37.80 -4.14 6.13
CA GLY A 242 36.47 -3.67 6.55
C GLY A 242 36.25 -2.17 6.33
N TYR A 243 34.97 -1.80 6.25
CA TYR A 243 34.53 -0.43 5.91
C TYR A 243 34.95 0.64 6.92
N GLN A 244 35.15 0.28 8.19
CA GLN A 244 35.62 1.24 9.22
C GLN A 244 37.03 1.77 8.92
N VAL A 245 37.93 0.89 8.45
CA VAL A 245 39.28 1.26 8.02
C VAL A 245 39.23 2.03 6.70
N GLY A 246 38.34 1.65 5.79
CA GLY A 246 38.05 2.40 4.57
C GLY A 246 37.61 3.85 4.84
N ASP A 247 36.70 4.04 5.80
CA ASP A 247 36.21 5.35 6.21
C ASP A 247 37.30 6.22 6.84
N GLU A 248 38.22 5.62 7.61
CA GLU A 248 39.40 6.32 8.12
C GLU A 248 40.36 6.74 7.01
N ILE A 249 40.55 5.89 6.00
CA ILE A 249 41.36 6.21 4.82
C ILE A 249 40.73 7.36 4.03
N LEU A 250 39.41 7.34 3.81
CA LEU A 250 38.68 8.42 3.14
C LEU A 250 38.81 9.75 3.89
N ARG A 251 38.67 9.73 5.23
CA ARG A 251 38.91 10.91 6.08
C ARG A 251 40.35 11.41 5.97
N ARG A 252 41.33 10.50 5.95
CA ARG A 252 42.75 10.87 5.83
C ARG A 252 43.08 11.46 4.46
N VAL A 253 42.58 10.86 3.39
CA VAL A 253 42.72 11.37 2.02
C VAL A 253 42.07 12.75 1.89
N ALA A 254 40.84 12.91 2.39
CA ALA A 254 40.16 14.21 2.39
C ALA A 254 40.98 15.30 3.11
N ASN A 255 41.55 14.98 4.28
CA ASN A 255 42.43 15.90 5.00
C ASN A 255 43.68 16.23 4.19
N VAL A 256 44.34 15.25 3.56
CA VAL A 256 45.53 15.52 2.71
C VAL A 256 45.18 16.38 1.49
N LEU A 257 44.00 16.18 0.90
CA LEU A 257 43.52 17.00 -0.22
C LEU A 257 43.18 18.45 0.21
N GLN A 258 42.86 18.67 1.49
CA GLN A 258 42.61 20.01 2.06
C GLN A 258 43.88 20.70 2.59
N ASP A 259 44.80 19.93 3.19
CA ASP A 259 45.80 20.43 4.16
C ASP A 259 47.25 20.26 3.69
N ALA A 260 47.50 19.80 2.46
CA ALA A 260 48.87 19.64 1.96
C ALA A 260 49.62 20.99 1.93
N ASP A 261 50.60 21.12 2.85
CA ASP A 261 51.48 22.26 3.10
C ASP A 261 51.58 23.26 1.94
N ASP A 262 50.92 24.41 2.16
CA ASP A 262 51.02 25.70 1.44
C ASP A 262 50.22 25.94 0.14
N ARG A 263 49.26 25.10 -0.32
CA ARG A 263 48.74 25.25 -1.71
C ARG A 263 47.26 24.94 -2.05
N VAL A 264 46.30 25.00 -1.12
CA VAL A 264 44.88 25.16 -1.48
C VAL A 264 44.49 26.62 -1.21
N ARG A 265 44.29 27.40 -2.28
CA ARG A 265 43.81 28.78 -2.11
C ARG A 265 42.42 28.73 -1.50
N THR A 266 42.00 29.76 -0.76
CA THR A 266 40.61 29.88 -0.27
C THR A 266 39.57 29.81 -1.41
N SER A 267 39.99 30.07 -2.65
CA SER A 267 39.20 29.94 -3.88
C SER A 267 39.08 28.51 -4.42
N ASP A 268 39.93 27.57 -4.01
CA ASP A 268 39.92 26.20 -4.52
C ASP A 268 38.83 25.39 -3.82
N ILE A 269 38.09 24.59 -4.59
CA ILE A 269 36.92 23.87 -4.09
C ILE A 269 37.20 22.38 -4.14
N VAL A 270 37.17 21.72 -2.99
CA VAL A 270 37.37 20.27 -2.84
C VAL A 270 36.05 19.62 -2.44
N ALA A 271 35.63 18.62 -3.20
CA ALA A 271 34.39 17.88 -2.98
C ALA A 271 34.60 16.37 -3.08
N ARG A 272 33.77 15.61 -2.37
CA ARG A 272 33.66 14.16 -2.55
C ARG A 272 32.55 13.90 -3.57
N TYR A 273 32.92 13.30 -4.69
CA TYR A 273 32.03 13.18 -5.85
C TYR A 273 31.19 11.91 -5.80
N SER A 274 31.80 10.80 -5.37
CA SER A 274 31.19 9.49 -5.18
C SER A 274 32.12 8.66 -4.29
N GLY A 275 31.65 7.61 -3.62
CA GLY A 275 32.42 6.64 -2.81
C GLY A 275 33.91 6.95 -2.57
N GLU A 276 34.75 6.58 -3.54
CA GLU A 276 36.23 6.69 -3.53
C GLU A 276 36.80 7.82 -4.42
N GLU A 277 35.92 8.63 -5.03
CA GLU A 277 36.25 9.68 -6.00
C GLU A 277 36.11 11.09 -5.39
N PHE A 278 37.10 11.92 -5.66
CA PHE A 278 37.17 13.31 -5.22
C PHE A 278 37.37 14.23 -6.42
N VAL A 279 36.87 15.46 -6.31
CA VAL A 279 37.05 16.49 -7.34
C VAL A 279 37.61 17.76 -6.72
N ILE A 280 38.50 18.41 -7.47
CA ILE A 280 39.13 19.66 -7.06
C ILE A 280 39.00 20.66 -8.20
N LEU A 281 38.27 21.74 -7.94
CA LEU A 281 38.17 22.88 -8.83
C LEU A 281 39.24 23.91 -8.49
N LEU A 282 39.99 24.33 -9.51
CA LEU A 282 41.07 25.31 -9.41
C LEU A 282 40.75 26.53 -10.27
N PRO A 283 40.02 27.52 -9.74
CA PRO A 283 39.82 28.80 -10.42
C PRO A 283 41.15 29.49 -10.73
N GLU A 284 41.18 30.26 -11.82
CA GLU A 284 42.34 31.06 -12.24
C GLU A 284 43.65 30.27 -12.38
N THR A 285 43.54 28.98 -12.69
CA THR A 285 44.67 28.05 -12.79
C THR A 285 44.71 27.43 -14.18
N ALA A 286 45.80 27.70 -14.90
CA ALA A 286 46.09 27.09 -16.19
C ALA A 286 46.58 25.65 -16.06
N LYS A 287 46.49 24.89 -17.16
CA LYS A 287 46.80 23.46 -17.26
C LYS A 287 48.15 23.06 -16.65
N ALA A 288 49.22 23.83 -16.89
CA ALA A 288 50.55 23.56 -16.32
C ALA A 288 50.59 23.69 -14.78
N GLY A 289 49.85 24.66 -14.22
CA GLY A 289 49.72 24.85 -12.77
C GLY A 289 48.92 23.72 -12.13
N ALA A 290 47.83 23.30 -12.78
CA ALA A 290 47.00 22.18 -12.36
C ALA A 290 47.78 20.86 -12.32
N LEU A 291 48.59 20.58 -13.35
CA LEU A 291 49.47 19.40 -13.39
C LEU A 291 50.51 19.40 -12.27
N THR A 292 51.12 20.55 -12.00
CA THR A 292 52.08 20.68 -10.90
C THR A 292 51.41 20.42 -9.55
N LYS A 293 50.17 20.89 -9.37
CA LYS A 293 49.39 20.66 -8.15
C LYS A 293 48.94 19.21 -8.03
N ALA A 294 48.44 18.61 -9.10
CA ALA A 294 48.06 17.19 -9.14
C ALA A 294 49.25 16.27 -8.79
N GLY A 295 50.44 16.51 -9.36
CA GLY A 295 51.65 15.74 -9.04
C GLY A 295 52.01 15.78 -7.55
N ARG A 296 51.91 16.96 -6.93
CA ARG A 296 52.14 17.12 -5.49
C ARG A 296 51.10 16.41 -4.64
N LEU A 297 49.81 16.47 -5.01
CA LEU A 297 48.75 15.79 -4.27
C LEU A 297 48.93 14.27 -4.30
N ARG A 298 49.30 13.73 -5.47
CA ARG A 298 49.65 12.32 -5.61
C ARG A 298 50.82 11.96 -4.70
N ASP A 299 51.91 12.72 -4.74
CA ASP A 299 53.11 12.43 -3.94
C ASP A 299 52.83 12.58 -2.44
N ALA A 300 51.96 13.51 -2.05
CA ALA A 300 51.54 13.70 -0.67
C ALA A 300 50.75 12.48 -0.15
N ILE A 301 49.83 11.93 -0.94
CA ILE A 301 49.04 10.75 -0.54
C ILE A 301 49.91 9.49 -0.47
N ILE A 302 50.87 9.33 -1.38
CA ILE A 302 51.82 8.20 -1.35
C ILE A 302 52.70 8.22 -0.08
N ASN A 303 53.04 9.41 0.41
CA ASN A 303 53.87 9.60 1.60
C ASN A 303 53.07 9.82 2.89
N ALA A 304 51.74 9.88 2.82
CA ALA A 304 50.90 10.07 3.98
C ALA A 304 50.83 8.78 4.82
N ASP A 305 50.94 8.94 6.13
CA ASP A 305 50.62 7.85 7.06
C ASP A 305 49.13 7.55 6.97
N MET A 306 48.82 6.37 6.41
CA MET A 306 47.48 5.83 6.33
C MET A 306 47.22 4.84 7.49
N PRO A 307 45.96 4.67 7.89
CA PRO A 307 45.55 3.62 8.83
C PRO A 307 46.15 2.25 8.46
N SER A 308 46.58 1.49 9.46
CA SER A 308 47.20 0.16 9.30
C SER A 308 48.55 0.12 8.56
N GLY A 309 49.19 1.27 8.31
CA GLY A 309 50.55 1.35 7.74
C GLY A 309 50.66 0.98 6.24
N ARG A 310 49.53 0.88 5.53
CA ARG A 310 49.47 0.55 4.10
C ARG A 310 49.75 1.80 3.27
N LYS A 311 50.49 1.68 2.17
CA LYS A 311 50.66 2.79 1.21
C LYS A 311 49.48 2.81 0.24
N MET A 312 48.89 3.98 0.06
CA MET A 312 47.82 4.23 -0.92
C MET A 312 48.35 5.08 -2.06
N SER A 313 47.83 4.85 -3.27
CA SER A 313 48.08 5.72 -4.42
C SER A 313 46.76 6.28 -4.94
N ILE A 314 46.85 7.40 -5.66
CA ILE A 314 45.72 8.00 -6.35
C ILE A 314 46.04 8.22 -7.82
N SER A 315 45.01 8.05 -8.65
CA SER A 315 45.02 8.42 -10.06
C SER A 315 44.29 9.75 -10.24
N ILE A 316 44.89 10.69 -10.98
CA ILE A 316 44.34 12.04 -11.19
C ILE A 316 44.19 12.34 -12.68
N GLY A 317 42.97 12.68 -13.12
CA GLY A 317 42.68 13.27 -14.42
C GLY A 317 42.63 14.80 -14.34
N VAL A 318 43.24 15.50 -15.30
CA VAL A 318 43.28 16.97 -15.35
C VAL A 318 42.70 17.49 -16.67
N ALA A 319 41.74 18.41 -16.59
CA ALA A 319 41.22 19.16 -17.74
C ALA A 319 41.16 20.67 -17.46
N CYS A 320 41.32 21.50 -18.49
CA CYS A 320 41.37 22.95 -18.37
C CYS A 320 40.33 23.64 -19.27
N LEU A 321 39.65 24.65 -18.74
CA LEU A 321 38.85 25.61 -19.49
C LEU A 321 39.72 26.84 -19.83
N PRO A 322 39.65 27.40 -21.06
CA PRO A 322 38.87 26.94 -22.22
C PRO A 322 39.63 25.96 -23.15
N GLU A 323 40.82 25.48 -22.79
CA GLU A 323 41.68 24.69 -23.68
C GLU A 323 41.09 23.32 -24.07
N ASP A 324 40.49 22.62 -23.10
CA ASP A 324 40.00 21.25 -23.23
C ASP A 324 38.47 21.16 -23.36
N ALA A 325 37.75 22.21 -22.93
CA ALA A 325 36.28 22.29 -22.94
C ALA A 325 35.78 23.74 -23.08
N ALA A 326 34.50 23.92 -23.42
CA ALA A 326 33.85 25.23 -23.57
C ALA A 326 32.73 25.50 -22.54
N ASP A 327 32.33 24.49 -21.79
CA ASP A 327 31.21 24.52 -20.84
C ASP A 327 31.49 23.58 -19.64
N PRO A 328 30.71 23.67 -18.55
CA PRO A 328 30.90 22.86 -17.34
C PRO A 328 30.87 21.35 -17.58
N GLU A 329 29.94 20.88 -18.43
CA GLU A 329 29.71 19.44 -18.67
C GLU A 329 30.85 18.85 -19.51
N GLY A 330 31.31 19.59 -20.52
CA GLY A 330 32.48 19.26 -21.31
C GLY A 330 33.77 19.23 -20.49
N LEU A 331 33.91 20.11 -19.50
CA LEU A 331 35.10 20.15 -18.62
C LEU A 331 35.18 18.91 -17.72
N LEU A 332 34.04 18.50 -17.15
CA LEU A 332 33.94 17.27 -16.35
C LEU A 332 34.20 16.03 -17.20
N THR A 333 33.54 15.93 -18.35
CA THR A 333 33.73 14.82 -19.31
C THR A 333 35.19 14.68 -19.75
N ALA A 334 35.88 15.80 -19.99
CA ALA A 334 37.30 15.80 -20.34
C ALA A 334 38.19 15.32 -19.18
N ALA A 335 37.89 15.72 -17.95
CA ALA A 335 38.64 15.28 -16.77
C ALA A 335 38.44 13.78 -16.49
N GLU A 336 37.23 13.26 -16.67
CA GLU A 336 36.91 11.82 -16.59
C GLU A 336 37.53 11.00 -17.74
N ALA A 337 37.64 11.57 -18.94
CA ALA A 337 38.40 10.94 -20.01
C ALA A 337 39.90 10.85 -19.64
N ALA A 338 40.45 11.89 -19.02
CA ALA A 338 41.83 11.92 -18.57
C ALA A 338 42.12 10.88 -17.47
N ILE A 339 41.20 10.66 -16.51
CA ILE A 339 41.41 9.64 -15.47
C ILE A 339 41.42 8.21 -16.04
N ARG A 340 40.59 7.94 -17.06
CA ARG A 340 40.64 6.67 -17.80
C ARG A 340 41.97 6.50 -18.55
N GLY A 341 42.55 7.60 -19.05
CA GLY A 341 43.92 7.64 -19.56
C GLY A 341 44.94 7.28 -18.48
N ALA A 342 44.81 7.87 -17.27
CA ALA A 342 45.67 7.57 -16.12
C ALA A 342 45.63 6.08 -15.75
N LYS A 343 44.42 5.51 -15.60
CA LYS A 343 44.22 4.10 -15.22
C LYS A 343 44.76 3.12 -16.27
N ARG A 344 44.71 3.45 -17.57
CA ARG A 344 45.34 2.65 -18.64
C ARG A 344 46.87 2.59 -18.53
N GLY A 345 47.48 3.63 -17.95
CA GLY A 345 48.91 3.65 -17.65
C GLY A 345 49.30 2.81 -16.42
N GLY A 346 48.33 2.38 -15.60
CA GLY A 346 48.57 1.79 -14.27
C GLY A 346 48.38 2.81 -13.14
N PRO A 347 48.23 2.33 -11.89
CA PRO A 347 47.85 3.16 -10.73
C PRO A 347 48.92 4.20 -10.36
N GLY A 348 48.51 5.25 -9.62
CA GLY A 348 49.40 6.28 -9.09
C GLY A 348 49.88 7.29 -10.13
N ARG A 349 49.03 7.68 -11.08
CA ARG A 349 49.43 8.58 -12.19
C ARG A 349 48.59 9.84 -12.29
N VAL A 350 49.22 10.89 -12.79
CA VAL A 350 48.54 12.12 -13.21
C VAL A 350 48.51 12.14 -14.72
N HIS A 351 47.33 12.30 -15.29
CA HIS A 351 47.11 12.34 -16.73
C HIS A 351 46.36 13.61 -17.11
N TYR A 352 46.82 14.30 -18.13
CA TYR A 352 46.09 15.46 -18.68
C TYR A 352 45.20 15.00 -19.82
N PHE A 353 44.11 15.71 -20.05
CA PHE A 353 43.28 15.48 -21.21
C PHE A 353 44.06 15.84 -22.50
N SER A 354 44.17 14.87 -23.40
CA SER A 354 44.69 15.02 -24.75
C SER A 354 43.61 14.65 -25.79
N SER A 355 43.74 15.14 -27.02
CA SER A 355 42.83 14.75 -28.11
C SER A 355 42.87 13.25 -28.45
N GLU A 356 43.91 12.53 -28.01
CA GLU A 356 44.04 11.07 -28.14
C GLU A 356 43.23 10.31 -27.08
N ASP A 357 42.86 10.97 -25.97
CA ASP A 357 41.94 10.44 -24.96
C ASP A 357 40.47 10.52 -25.40
N ARG A 358 40.18 11.29 -26.47
CA ARG A 358 38.92 11.21 -27.20
C ARG A 358 38.88 9.92 -28.02
N ILE A 359 38.88 8.78 -27.35
CA ILE A 359 38.51 7.54 -28.03
C ILE A 359 37.03 7.65 -28.39
N PRO A 360 36.64 7.49 -29.67
CA PRO A 360 35.24 7.27 -30.00
C PRO A 360 34.82 5.98 -29.28
N SER A 361 33.85 6.10 -28.38
CA SER A 361 33.22 5.05 -27.55
C SER A 361 33.01 3.72 -28.30
N GLY A 362 34.06 2.90 -28.42
CA GLY A 362 34.12 2.04 -29.59
C GLY A 362 35.15 0.93 -29.66
N ALA A 363 35.98 0.63 -28.67
CA ALA A 363 36.74 -0.63 -28.66
C ALA A 363 37.25 -0.96 -27.24
N SER A 364 37.13 -2.22 -26.84
CA SER A 364 37.59 -2.82 -25.57
C SER A 364 36.76 -2.63 -24.29
N ARG A 365 35.47 -2.32 -24.43
CA ARG A 365 34.45 -2.43 -23.35
C ARG A 365 33.14 -3.04 -23.84
N ARG A 366 33.22 -3.89 -24.89
CA ARG A 366 32.07 -4.26 -25.73
C ARG A 366 31.16 -5.37 -25.19
N SER A 367 31.40 -5.93 -24.01
CA SER A 367 30.64 -7.12 -23.60
C SER A 367 29.67 -6.91 -22.43
N PHE A 368 29.88 -5.95 -21.52
CA PHE A 368 29.06 -5.89 -20.29
C PHE A 368 28.59 -4.50 -19.82
N GLU A 369 29.19 -3.38 -20.25
CA GLU A 369 28.74 -2.03 -19.81
C GLU A 369 27.87 -1.27 -20.85
N LYS A 370 27.88 -1.68 -22.12
CA LYS A 370 27.16 -0.95 -23.19
C LYS A 370 25.63 -1.06 -23.16
N ILE A 371 25.07 -1.85 -22.27
CA ILE A 371 23.61 -1.96 -22.10
C ILE A 371 23.09 -0.95 -21.06
N ARG A 372 23.91 -0.48 -20.11
CA ARG A 372 23.40 0.40 -19.03
C ARG A 372 23.61 1.90 -19.24
N GLU A 373 24.72 2.36 -19.84
CA GLU A 373 24.99 3.81 -19.95
C GLU A 373 24.26 4.54 -21.10
N ALA A 374 23.74 3.83 -22.12
CA ALA A 374 23.06 4.45 -23.27
C ALA A 374 21.53 4.46 -23.17
N GLU A 375 20.93 3.68 -22.27
CA GLU A 375 19.46 3.59 -22.15
C GLU A 375 18.90 4.52 -21.05
N ILE A 376 19.67 4.78 -19.98
CA ILE A 376 19.25 5.63 -18.85
C ILE A 376 19.06 7.11 -19.26
N ASP A 377 19.71 7.57 -20.34
CA ASP A 377 19.61 8.95 -20.88
C ASP A 377 18.65 9.10 -22.08
N ARG A 378 17.89 8.04 -22.43
CA ARG A 378 16.98 8.07 -23.59
C ARG A 378 15.73 8.92 -23.35
N PHE A 379 15.21 8.93 -22.12
CA PHE A 379 13.93 9.56 -21.78
C PHE A 379 14.15 10.79 -20.91
N ARG A 380 14.60 11.88 -21.53
CA ARG A 380 14.83 13.16 -20.83
C ARG A 380 13.56 13.68 -20.15
N PRO A 381 13.70 14.38 -19.01
CA PRO A 381 12.58 15.06 -18.36
C PRO A 381 11.83 15.99 -19.32
N TYR A 382 10.52 16.14 -19.14
CA TYR A 382 9.70 16.95 -20.06
C TYR A 382 10.15 18.43 -20.06
N GLN A 383 10.75 18.90 -18.97
CA GLN A 383 11.28 20.25 -18.81
C GLN A 383 12.37 20.56 -19.85
N GLU A 384 13.20 19.57 -20.19
CA GLU A 384 14.25 19.70 -21.21
C GLU A 384 13.70 19.62 -22.64
N ARG A 385 12.49 19.06 -22.78
CA ARG A 385 11.79 18.89 -24.07
C ARG A 385 10.65 19.89 -24.27
N MET A 386 10.63 20.99 -23.50
CA MET A 386 9.56 21.99 -23.54
C MET A 386 9.36 22.65 -24.91
N HIS A 387 10.40 22.71 -25.75
CA HIS A 387 10.28 23.23 -27.12
C HIS A 387 9.35 22.36 -27.99
N GLU A 388 9.47 21.04 -27.89
CA GLU A 388 8.62 20.07 -28.59
C GLU A 388 7.18 20.14 -28.06
N VAL A 389 7.02 20.15 -26.73
CA VAL A 389 5.72 20.27 -26.06
C VAL A 389 4.98 21.55 -26.47
N THR A 390 5.71 22.67 -26.53
CA THR A 390 5.16 23.97 -26.96
C THR A 390 4.74 23.93 -28.43
N THR A 391 5.48 23.22 -29.28
CA THR A 391 5.15 23.05 -30.69
C THR A 391 3.83 22.31 -30.87
N ILE A 392 3.62 21.21 -30.12
CA ILE A 392 2.37 20.45 -30.14
C ILE A 392 1.19 21.29 -29.63
N LEU A 393 1.35 21.97 -28.49
CA LEU A 393 0.30 22.83 -27.92
C LEU A 393 -0.12 23.97 -28.86
N ASN A 394 0.84 24.57 -29.58
CA ASN A 394 0.58 25.63 -30.55
C ASN A 394 -0.09 25.11 -31.82
N ARG A 395 0.34 23.94 -32.31
CA ARG A 395 -0.19 23.31 -33.53
C ARG A 395 -1.60 22.77 -33.32
N ASP A 396 -1.79 21.98 -32.27
CA ASP A 396 -2.96 21.11 -32.12
C ASP A 396 -3.94 21.59 -31.04
N ARG A 397 -3.61 22.67 -30.31
CA ARG A 397 -4.47 23.34 -29.31
C ARG A 397 -4.96 22.43 -28.17
N ALA A 398 -4.37 21.26 -27.99
CA ALA A 398 -4.63 20.35 -26.89
C ALA A 398 -3.39 19.48 -26.64
N LEU A 399 -3.28 18.92 -25.44
CA LEU A 399 -2.24 17.96 -25.08
C LEU A 399 -2.82 17.03 -24.00
N SER A 400 -2.50 15.74 -24.09
CA SER A 400 -2.86 14.77 -23.03
C SER A 400 -1.60 14.20 -22.41
N CYS A 401 -1.71 13.71 -21.18
CA CYS A 401 -0.60 13.12 -20.45
C CYS A 401 -1.07 11.85 -19.76
N LEU A 402 -0.26 10.80 -19.82
CA LEU A 402 -0.33 9.65 -18.94
C LEU A 402 0.84 9.71 -17.96
N LEU A 403 0.58 9.39 -16.70
CA LEU A 403 1.64 9.14 -15.70
C LEU A 403 1.65 7.64 -15.40
N VAL A 404 2.72 6.97 -15.80
CA VAL A 404 3.01 5.59 -15.42
C VAL A 404 3.79 5.62 -14.12
N ASP A 405 3.10 5.31 -13.03
CA ASP A 405 3.66 5.34 -11.67
C ASP A 405 4.27 3.99 -11.31
N LEU A 406 5.58 4.00 -11.03
CA LEU A 406 6.37 2.84 -10.64
C LEU A 406 6.89 2.97 -9.19
N SER A 407 6.51 4.03 -8.46
CA SER A 407 7.02 4.35 -7.12
C SER A 407 6.93 3.20 -6.12
N ARG A 408 5.93 2.31 -6.27
CA ARG A 408 5.78 1.12 -5.43
C ARG A 408 6.96 0.15 -5.52
N LEU A 409 7.65 0.12 -6.65
CA LEU A 409 8.81 -0.74 -6.89
C LEU A 409 10.09 -0.19 -6.24
N HIS A 410 10.03 0.98 -5.58
CA HIS A 410 11.15 1.50 -4.80
C HIS A 410 11.57 0.56 -3.67
N LYS A 411 10.66 -0.29 -3.15
CA LYS A 411 10.99 -1.37 -2.21
C LYS A 411 12.10 -2.31 -2.75
N VAL A 412 12.19 -2.50 -4.07
CA VAL A 412 13.28 -3.29 -4.69
C VAL A 412 14.65 -2.66 -4.45
N GLU A 413 14.74 -1.32 -4.48
CA GLU A 413 15.99 -0.61 -4.21
C GLU A 413 16.44 -0.83 -2.77
N LEU A 414 15.52 -0.75 -1.82
CA LEU A 414 15.78 -0.97 -0.40
C LEU A 414 16.24 -2.41 -0.13
N ASP A 415 15.58 -3.39 -0.74
CA ASP A 415 15.82 -4.81 -0.44
C ASP A 415 17.00 -5.41 -1.22
N LEU A 416 17.23 -4.96 -2.46
CA LEU A 416 18.16 -5.62 -3.40
C LEU A 416 19.17 -4.67 -4.04
N GLY A 417 19.07 -3.37 -3.72
CA GLY A 417 19.98 -2.33 -4.16
C GLY A 417 19.63 -1.71 -5.52
N VAL A 418 20.33 -0.61 -5.81
CA VAL A 418 20.10 0.27 -6.97
C VAL A 418 20.17 -0.47 -8.31
N ALA A 419 21.02 -1.50 -8.45
CA ALA A 419 21.22 -2.17 -9.73
C ALA A 419 19.97 -2.93 -10.22
N HIS A 420 19.25 -3.60 -9.31
CA HIS A 420 18.01 -4.31 -9.64
C HIS A 420 16.87 -3.32 -9.90
N HIS A 421 16.84 -2.24 -9.10
CA HIS A 421 15.91 -1.13 -9.30
C HIS A 421 16.06 -0.53 -10.70
N SER A 422 17.28 -0.17 -11.13
CA SER A 422 17.52 0.38 -12.47
C SER A 422 17.08 -0.57 -13.58
N GLU A 423 17.36 -1.87 -13.47
CA GLU A 423 17.01 -2.85 -14.50
C GLU A 423 15.50 -2.98 -14.72
N ILE A 424 14.70 -2.95 -13.65
CA ILE A 424 13.24 -2.99 -13.72
C ILE A 424 12.69 -1.73 -14.41
N TYR A 425 13.24 -0.57 -14.07
CA TYR A 425 12.84 0.70 -14.65
C TYR A 425 13.24 0.81 -16.13
N ASP A 426 14.43 0.35 -16.49
CA ASP A 426 14.90 0.28 -17.88
C ASP A 426 13.98 -0.65 -18.70
N HIS A 427 13.56 -1.78 -18.12
CA HIS A 427 12.61 -2.67 -18.76
C HIS A 427 11.25 -2.02 -18.98
N ALA A 428 10.72 -1.30 -17.98
CA ALA A 428 9.48 -0.54 -18.12
C ALA A 428 9.59 0.51 -19.24
N ALA A 429 10.72 1.22 -19.31
CA ALA A 429 11.00 2.19 -20.35
C ALA A 429 11.05 1.54 -21.75
N ALA A 430 11.70 0.37 -21.88
CA ALA A 430 11.75 -0.39 -23.12
C ALA A 430 10.36 -0.90 -23.56
N VAL A 431 9.47 -1.23 -22.62
CA VAL A 431 8.08 -1.58 -22.93
C VAL A 431 7.34 -0.38 -23.49
N LEU A 432 7.39 0.77 -22.83
CA LEU A 432 6.76 2.00 -23.31
C LEU A 432 7.28 2.39 -24.69
N ASP A 433 8.56 2.19 -24.94
CA ASP A 433 9.16 2.44 -26.24
C ASP A 433 8.70 1.47 -27.33
N ARG A 434 8.58 0.17 -27.03
CA ARG A 434 8.04 -0.81 -27.98
C ARG A 434 6.57 -0.56 -28.30
N MET A 435 5.83 0.06 -27.38
CA MET A 435 4.44 0.46 -27.62
C MET A 435 4.32 1.63 -28.59
N ARG A 436 5.42 2.37 -28.81
CA ARG A 436 5.53 3.42 -29.83
C ARG A 436 5.88 2.78 -31.16
N GLY A 437 4.95 2.82 -32.13
CA GLY A 437 5.13 2.16 -33.42
C GLY A 437 6.40 2.59 -34.17
N ALA A 438 6.97 1.67 -34.96
CA ALA A 438 8.11 1.97 -35.84
C ALA A 438 7.72 2.99 -36.92
N SER A 439 8.59 3.95 -37.23
CA SER A 439 8.31 5.02 -38.19
C SER A 439 7.82 4.46 -39.54
N GLY A 440 6.55 4.69 -39.87
CA GLY A 440 5.96 4.30 -41.17
C GLY A 440 5.24 2.94 -41.24
N SER A 441 5.13 2.19 -40.13
CA SER A 441 4.30 0.98 -40.07
C SER A 441 3.04 1.23 -39.23
N THR A 442 1.89 1.44 -39.87
CA THR A 442 0.59 1.26 -39.20
C THR A 442 0.28 -0.22 -39.13
N SER A 443 0.93 -0.92 -38.20
CA SER A 443 0.45 -2.23 -37.79
C SER A 443 -0.77 -2.02 -36.89
N THR A 444 -1.77 -2.90 -36.98
CA THR A 444 -3.04 -2.82 -36.23
C THR A 444 -2.89 -3.02 -34.71
N GLY A 445 -1.67 -2.93 -34.17
CA GLY A 445 -1.33 -3.22 -32.77
C GLY A 445 -0.48 -2.17 -32.04
N ASP A 446 -0.12 -1.05 -32.67
CA ASP A 446 0.66 0.02 -32.02
C ASP A 446 -0.25 0.90 -31.13
N ILE A 447 0.04 0.97 -29.83
CA ILE A 447 -0.79 1.64 -28.82
C ILE A 447 -0.45 3.14 -28.73
N LEU A 448 0.84 3.47 -28.81
CA LEU A 448 1.38 4.83 -28.86
C LEU A 448 1.82 5.19 -30.29
N GLU A 449 1.62 6.43 -30.69
CA GLU A 449 2.09 6.94 -31.98
C GLU A 449 3.54 7.43 -31.89
N HIS A 450 4.26 7.45 -33.01
CA HIS A 450 5.65 7.89 -33.07
C HIS A 450 5.89 9.30 -32.49
N ASP A 451 4.90 10.19 -32.63
CA ASP A 451 4.96 11.56 -32.14
C ASP A 451 4.68 11.68 -30.63
N ASP A 452 4.27 10.60 -29.95
CA ASP A 452 4.06 10.58 -28.51
C ASP A 452 5.42 10.61 -27.78
N MET A 453 5.54 11.49 -26.79
CA MET A 453 6.78 11.74 -26.08
C MET A 453 6.79 11.00 -24.74
N ILE A 454 7.77 10.12 -24.57
CA ILE A 454 8.05 9.48 -23.27
C ILE A 454 9.13 10.30 -22.57
N CYS A 455 8.87 10.67 -21.31
CA CYS A 455 9.72 11.49 -20.47
C CYS A 455 9.84 10.85 -19.09
N ARG A 456 11.03 10.81 -18.50
CA ARG A 456 11.20 10.36 -17.11
C ARG A 456 10.62 11.39 -16.14
N SER A 457 10.03 10.92 -15.05
CA SER A 457 9.62 11.79 -13.94
C SER A 457 10.85 12.36 -13.22
N GLY A 458 10.72 13.55 -12.62
CA GLY A 458 11.84 14.26 -11.99
C GLY A 458 12.38 13.60 -10.72
N ASP A 459 11.57 12.78 -10.06
CA ASP A 459 11.92 11.92 -8.92
C ASP A 459 12.55 10.59 -9.35
N GLY A 460 12.41 10.22 -10.63
CA GLY A 460 12.92 8.95 -11.15
C GLY A 460 11.99 7.75 -10.98
N ASP A 461 10.84 7.94 -10.33
CA ASP A 461 9.91 6.89 -9.89
C ASP A 461 8.77 6.60 -10.88
N GLY A 462 8.90 7.08 -12.12
CA GLY A 462 7.91 6.85 -13.16
C GLY A 462 8.20 7.54 -14.47
N TYR A 463 7.23 7.45 -15.39
CA TYR A 463 7.31 8.02 -16.73
C TYR A 463 6.06 8.83 -17.08
N PHE A 464 6.26 10.02 -17.63
CA PHE A 464 5.22 10.80 -18.29
C PHE A 464 5.19 10.44 -19.78
N VAL A 465 4.00 10.12 -20.30
CA VAL A 465 3.75 9.94 -21.73
C VAL A 465 2.88 11.11 -22.20
N LEU A 466 3.47 12.06 -22.92
CA LEU A 466 2.76 13.21 -23.49
C LEU A 466 2.24 12.83 -24.88
N LEU A 467 0.92 12.91 -25.03
CA LEU A 467 0.20 12.43 -26.20
C LEU A 467 -0.25 13.60 -27.07
N ALA A 468 0.12 13.57 -28.35
CA ALA A 468 -0.37 14.54 -29.32
C ALA A 468 -1.86 14.28 -29.66
N PRO A 469 -2.65 15.31 -29.95
CA PRO A 469 -4.04 15.12 -30.37
C PRO A 469 -4.14 14.33 -31.68
N ARG A 470 -4.86 13.20 -31.63
CA ARG A 470 -5.11 12.34 -32.80
C ARG A 470 -6.26 12.88 -33.66
N PRO A 471 -6.25 12.67 -35.00
CA PRO A 471 -7.32 13.12 -35.89
C PRO A 471 -8.69 12.46 -35.55
N PRO A 472 -9.83 13.04 -35.98
CA PRO A 472 -11.17 12.61 -35.55
C PRO A 472 -11.48 11.13 -35.80
N ALA A 473 -10.92 10.54 -36.86
CA ALA A 473 -11.05 9.13 -37.20
C ALA A 473 -10.32 8.17 -36.24
N LYS A 474 -9.43 8.69 -35.38
CA LYS A 474 -8.66 7.98 -34.35
C LYS A 474 -8.89 8.57 -32.95
N ARG A 475 -10.11 9.04 -32.68
CA ARG A 475 -10.48 9.57 -31.36
C ARG A 475 -10.21 8.51 -30.30
N MET A 476 -9.55 8.92 -29.22
CA MET A 476 -9.02 8.02 -28.21
C MET A 476 -9.64 8.32 -26.84
N ASP A 477 -10.15 7.27 -26.20
CA ASP A 477 -10.47 7.28 -24.79
C ASP A 477 -9.16 7.20 -23.99
N LEU A 478 -8.90 8.22 -23.17
CA LEU A 478 -7.66 8.30 -22.39
C LEU A 478 -7.65 7.28 -21.25
N GLU A 479 -8.81 6.94 -20.69
CA GLU A 479 -8.90 5.95 -19.62
C GLU A 479 -8.65 4.55 -20.17
N GLU A 480 -9.21 4.24 -21.36
CA GLU A 480 -8.94 2.98 -22.06
C GLU A 480 -7.46 2.85 -22.44
N LEU A 481 -6.85 3.94 -22.96
CA LEU A 481 -5.42 3.94 -23.25
C LEU A 481 -4.58 3.73 -21.98
N ALA A 482 -4.89 4.44 -20.89
CA ALA A 482 -4.21 4.30 -19.62
C ALA A 482 -4.28 2.85 -19.11
N GLY A 483 -5.46 2.22 -19.16
CA GLY A 483 -5.63 0.81 -18.79
C GLY A 483 -4.89 -0.18 -19.68
N ASN A 484 -4.74 0.12 -20.97
CA ASN A 484 -3.94 -0.70 -21.89
C ASN A 484 -2.44 -0.56 -21.62
N VAL A 485 -1.96 0.64 -21.30
CA VAL A 485 -0.57 0.88 -20.88
C VAL A 485 -0.29 0.19 -19.55
N GLU A 486 -1.17 0.33 -18.55
CA GLU A 486 -1.05 -0.32 -17.24
C GLU A 486 -0.84 -1.84 -17.41
N LYS A 487 -1.75 -2.51 -18.13
CA LYS A 487 -1.68 -3.97 -18.35
C LYS A 487 -0.43 -4.40 -19.11
N ALA A 488 0.02 -3.61 -20.07
CA ALA A 488 1.19 -3.96 -20.88
C ALA A 488 2.48 -3.87 -20.08
N VAL A 489 2.66 -2.79 -19.31
CA VAL A 489 3.83 -2.61 -18.44
C VAL A 489 3.79 -3.64 -17.31
N GLU A 490 2.63 -3.85 -16.68
CA GLU A 490 2.45 -4.84 -15.61
C GLU A 490 2.84 -6.25 -16.10
N LYS A 491 2.27 -6.69 -17.23
CA LYS A 491 2.58 -8.00 -17.83
C LYS A 491 4.06 -8.17 -18.17
N ALA A 492 4.73 -7.11 -18.61
CA ALA A 492 6.14 -7.16 -18.96
C ALA A 492 7.05 -7.23 -17.71
N LEU A 493 6.65 -6.59 -16.61
CA LEU A 493 7.42 -6.60 -15.37
C LEU A 493 7.18 -7.86 -14.51
N VAL A 494 6.08 -8.60 -14.73
CA VAL A 494 5.74 -9.81 -13.95
C VAL A 494 6.93 -10.78 -13.78
N PRO A 495 7.67 -11.20 -14.83
CA PRO A 495 8.74 -12.17 -14.67
C PRO A 495 9.85 -11.68 -13.73
N MET A 496 10.29 -10.42 -13.91
CA MET A 496 11.37 -9.83 -13.14
C MET A 496 10.95 -9.58 -11.69
N VAL A 497 9.78 -9.00 -11.47
CA VAL A 497 9.28 -8.66 -10.12
C VAL A 497 8.92 -9.93 -9.35
N THR A 498 8.34 -10.95 -9.99
CA THR A 498 8.03 -12.21 -9.32
C THR A 498 9.29 -12.99 -8.95
N GLU A 499 10.35 -12.93 -9.74
CA GLU A 499 11.63 -13.57 -9.40
C GLU A 499 12.29 -12.91 -8.17
N VAL A 500 12.20 -11.59 -8.12
CA VAL A 500 12.89 -10.72 -7.16
C VAL A 500 12.12 -10.61 -5.83
N LEU A 501 10.85 -10.23 -5.90
CA LEU A 501 9.99 -9.95 -4.74
C LEU A 501 8.96 -11.05 -4.46
N ARG A 502 8.79 -12.03 -5.36
CA ARG A 502 7.75 -13.08 -5.29
C ARG A 502 6.30 -12.56 -5.31
N GLU A 503 6.11 -11.26 -5.54
CA GLU A 503 4.82 -10.59 -5.71
C GLU A 503 4.55 -10.23 -7.18
N GLN A 504 3.31 -9.85 -7.49
CA GLN A 504 2.97 -9.27 -8.79
C GLN A 504 3.21 -7.75 -8.79
N PRO A 505 3.81 -7.18 -9.87
CA PRO A 505 4.01 -5.74 -9.96
C PRO A 505 2.67 -5.01 -9.96
N ARG A 506 2.52 -3.99 -9.12
CA ARG A 506 1.30 -3.17 -9.08
C ARG A 506 1.57 -1.80 -9.68
N ILE A 507 1.18 -1.61 -10.94
CA ILE A 507 1.35 -0.35 -11.65
C ILE A 507 0.02 0.40 -11.64
N THR A 508 0.06 1.72 -11.62
CA THR A 508 -1.12 2.57 -11.81
C THR A 508 -0.82 3.61 -12.87
N VAL A 509 -1.73 3.81 -13.82
CA VAL A 509 -1.58 4.83 -14.86
C VAL A 509 -2.66 5.89 -14.74
N GLY A 510 -2.28 7.10 -14.30
CA GLY A 510 -3.17 8.25 -14.32
C GLY A 510 -3.20 8.92 -15.68
N SER A 511 -4.29 9.61 -15.99
CA SER A 511 -4.43 10.37 -17.23
C SER A 511 -5.00 11.76 -16.99
N ALA A 512 -4.59 12.72 -17.83
CA ALA A 512 -5.12 14.07 -17.86
C ALA A 512 -5.08 14.67 -19.27
N ARG A 513 -5.85 15.75 -19.47
CA ARG A 513 -5.88 16.51 -20.72
C ARG A 513 -6.00 18.00 -20.44
N VAL A 514 -5.27 18.80 -21.20
CA VAL A 514 -5.33 20.26 -21.17
C VAL A 514 -5.66 20.79 -22.56
N LEU A 515 -6.38 21.92 -22.59
CA LEU A 515 -6.64 22.68 -23.81
C LEU A 515 -5.67 23.85 -23.89
N GLY A 516 -5.13 24.08 -25.09
CA GLY A 516 -4.22 25.18 -25.36
C GLY A 516 -4.91 26.52 -25.17
N ASN A 517 -4.30 27.41 -24.39
CA ASN A 517 -4.76 28.77 -24.17
C ASN A 517 -3.65 29.76 -24.51
N SER A 518 -3.84 30.55 -25.57
CA SER A 518 -2.84 31.53 -26.03
C SER A 518 -2.55 32.66 -25.03
N LEU A 519 -3.39 32.84 -24.00
CA LEU A 519 -3.17 33.81 -22.92
C LEU A 519 -2.30 33.27 -21.79
N LEU A 520 -2.03 31.96 -21.78
CA LEU A 520 -1.20 31.30 -20.76
C LEU A 520 0.11 30.82 -21.38
N ARG A 521 1.18 30.88 -20.59
CA ARG A 521 2.48 30.34 -20.98
C ARG A 521 2.39 28.81 -21.14
N PRO A 522 2.92 28.20 -22.22
CA PRO A 522 2.91 26.75 -22.43
C PRO A 522 3.45 25.96 -21.24
N GLU A 523 4.51 26.45 -20.58
CA GLU A 523 5.10 25.86 -19.38
C GLU A 523 4.07 25.70 -18.25
N ARG A 524 3.19 26.70 -18.06
CA ARG A 524 2.13 26.66 -17.04
C ARG A 524 1.03 25.66 -17.40
N LEU A 525 0.69 25.55 -18.69
CA LEU A 525 -0.29 24.57 -19.15
C LEU A 525 0.24 23.13 -19.00
N THR A 526 1.51 22.90 -19.33
CA THR A 526 2.17 21.61 -19.13
C THR A 526 2.31 21.26 -17.66
N ALA A 527 2.71 22.20 -16.80
CA ALA A 527 2.79 21.95 -15.36
C ALA A 527 1.41 21.60 -14.76
N ARG A 528 0.34 22.28 -15.20
CA ARG A 528 -1.03 21.91 -14.80
C ARG A 528 -1.43 20.53 -15.30
N LEU A 529 -1.15 20.21 -16.57
CA LEU A 529 -1.41 18.88 -17.15
C LEU A 529 -0.75 17.76 -16.34
N VAL A 530 0.52 17.95 -15.98
CA VAL A 530 1.28 17.00 -15.16
C VAL A 530 0.68 16.89 -13.76
N ALA A 531 0.33 18.01 -13.11
CA ALA A 531 -0.30 18.00 -11.80
C ALA A 531 -1.67 17.29 -11.81
N ASP A 532 -2.48 17.53 -12.84
CA ASP A 532 -3.77 16.87 -13.01
C ASP A 532 -3.58 15.35 -13.25
N ALA A 533 -2.55 14.93 -14.00
CA ALA A 533 -2.22 13.52 -14.18
C ALA A 533 -1.78 12.85 -12.87
N VAL A 534 -0.94 13.52 -12.07
CA VAL A 534 -0.53 13.06 -10.73
C VAL A 534 -1.74 12.92 -9.80
N ALA A 535 -2.64 13.90 -9.78
CA ALA A 535 -3.87 13.84 -8.99
C ALA A 535 -4.79 12.69 -9.44
N SER A 536 -4.89 12.47 -10.75
CA SER A 536 -5.62 11.34 -11.35
C SER A 536 -5.05 10.00 -10.89
N THR A 537 -3.72 9.81 -10.93
CA THR A 537 -3.04 8.61 -10.41
C THR A 537 -3.35 8.39 -8.92
N ARG A 538 -3.22 9.42 -8.08
CA ARG A 538 -3.50 9.31 -6.63
C ARG A 538 -4.93 8.84 -6.36
N ASN A 539 -5.90 9.43 -7.04
CA ASN A 539 -7.31 9.03 -6.91
C ASN A 539 -7.54 7.56 -7.33
N LEU A 540 -6.85 7.07 -8.36
CA LEU A 540 -6.91 5.67 -8.78
C LEU A 540 -6.27 4.74 -7.74
N VAL A 541 -5.12 5.13 -7.20
CA VAL A 541 -4.43 4.40 -6.11
C VAL A 541 -5.34 4.28 -4.89
N ASP A 542 -5.96 5.37 -4.45
CA ASP A 542 -6.85 5.38 -3.28
C ASP A 542 -8.09 4.49 -3.52
N ARG A 543 -8.69 4.56 -4.71
CA ARG A 543 -9.82 3.69 -5.08
C ARG A 543 -9.42 2.21 -5.11
N LYS A 544 -8.23 1.89 -5.63
CA LYS A 544 -7.68 0.53 -5.68
C LYS A 544 -7.45 0.03 -4.25
N ALA A 545 -6.82 0.83 -3.38
CA ALA A 545 -6.60 0.52 -1.98
C ALA A 545 -7.91 0.28 -1.21
N HIS A 546 -8.96 1.09 -1.43
CA HIS A 546 -10.28 0.85 -0.84
C HIS A 546 -10.90 -0.48 -1.29
N ARG A 547 -10.80 -0.81 -2.59
CA ARG A 547 -11.28 -2.10 -3.11
C ARG A 547 -10.48 -3.28 -2.55
N ASP A 548 -9.15 -3.15 -2.50
CA ASP A 548 -8.26 -4.17 -1.95
C ASP A 548 -8.57 -4.42 -0.48
N ARG A 549 -8.76 -3.34 0.31
CA ARG A 549 -9.16 -3.43 1.72
C ARG A 549 -10.47 -4.21 1.88
N SER A 550 -11.51 -3.86 1.12
CA SER A 550 -12.78 -4.58 1.16
C SER A 550 -12.62 -6.05 0.77
N THR A 551 -11.90 -6.33 -0.31
CA THR A 551 -11.65 -7.70 -0.79
C THR A 551 -10.90 -8.52 0.25
N LEU A 552 -9.89 -7.93 0.88
CA LEU A 552 -9.08 -8.60 1.90
C LEU A 552 -9.88 -8.83 3.19
N GLN A 553 -10.74 -7.89 3.58
CA GLN A 553 -11.69 -8.09 4.69
C GLN A 553 -12.62 -9.27 4.42
N ASP A 554 -13.17 -9.38 3.21
CA ASP A 554 -14.01 -10.52 2.82
C ASP A 554 -13.24 -11.84 2.86
N ILE A 555 -11.98 -11.86 2.41
CA ILE A 555 -11.10 -13.04 2.46
C ILE A 555 -10.79 -13.45 3.91
N ILE A 556 -10.53 -12.47 4.79
CA ILE A 556 -10.20 -12.68 6.21
C ILE A 556 -11.42 -13.20 6.99
N LEU A 557 -12.61 -12.66 6.71
CA LEU A 557 -13.85 -13.01 7.40
C LEU A 557 -14.50 -14.31 6.85
N GLY A 558 -14.31 -14.60 5.57
CA GLY A 558 -14.84 -15.79 4.91
C GLY A 558 -13.87 -16.98 4.83
N ASP A 559 -14.16 -17.92 3.94
CA ASP A 559 -13.35 -19.11 3.67
C ASP A 559 -12.40 -18.92 2.45
N GLY A 560 -11.98 -17.67 2.19
CA GLY A 560 -11.13 -17.34 1.03
C GLY A 560 -9.68 -17.83 1.16
N LEU A 561 -9.25 -18.15 2.38
CA LEU A 561 -7.92 -18.68 2.68
C LEU A 561 -7.95 -20.21 2.69
N SER A 562 -6.96 -20.82 2.06
CA SER A 562 -6.73 -22.26 2.12
C SER A 562 -5.34 -22.56 2.67
N THR A 563 -5.19 -23.67 3.39
CA THR A 563 -3.89 -24.09 3.94
C THR A 563 -3.45 -25.37 3.25
N VAL A 564 -2.19 -25.40 2.81
CA VAL A 564 -1.51 -26.61 2.34
C VAL A 564 -0.36 -26.93 3.29
N TYR A 565 0.01 -28.20 3.37
CA TYR A 565 1.00 -28.64 4.35
C TYR A 565 2.17 -29.32 3.66
N GLN A 566 3.38 -29.03 4.13
CA GLN A 566 4.60 -29.66 3.62
C GLN A 566 5.33 -30.40 4.75
N PRO A 567 5.74 -31.67 4.55
CA PRO A 567 6.40 -32.44 5.59
C PRO A 567 7.85 -32.01 5.79
N ILE A 568 8.25 -31.94 7.06
CA ILE A 568 9.63 -31.86 7.54
C ILE A 568 10.04 -33.27 7.96
N VAL A 569 11.12 -33.77 7.38
CA VAL A 569 11.47 -35.19 7.40
C VAL A 569 12.81 -35.38 8.08
N ASP A 570 12.95 -36.46 8.86
CA ASP A 570 14.24 -36.95 9.32
C ASP A 570 15.01 -37.55 8.13
N LEU A 571 16.12 -36.90 7.75
CA LEU A 571 16.91 -37.21 6.56
C LEU A 571 17.57 -38.60 6.63
N GLY A 572 17.68 -39.21 7.82
CA GLY A 572 18.24 -40.54 8.01
C GLY A 572 17.21 -41.66 7.90
N THR A 573 16.03 -41.46 8.49
CA THR A 573 14.99 -42.51 8.59
C THR A 573 13.90 -42.39 7.53
N GLY A 574 13.68 -41.19 6.99
CA GLY A 574 12.54 -40.86 6.12
C GLY A 574 11.21 -40.77 6.88
N ASP A 575 11.25 -40.68 8.20
CA ASP A 575 10.07 -40.51 9.05
C ASP A 575 9.69 -39.01 9.12
N ILE A 576 8.39 -38.73 9.15
CA ILE A 576 7.89 -37.36 9.22
C ILE A 576 8.02 -36.88 10.66
N PHE A 577 8.74 -35.77 10.84
CA PHE A 577 8.91 -35.13 12.14
C PHE A 577 7.81 -34.11 12.41
N ALA A 578 7.48 -33.31 11.38
CA ALA A 578 6.54 -32.22 11.49
C ALA A 578 5.95 -31.85 10.13
N TYR A 579 4.98 -30.96 10.14
CA TYR A 579 4.43 -30.31 8.96
C TYR A 579 4.54 -28.79 9.08
N GLU A 580 4.84 -28.11 7.99
CA GLU A 580 4.71 -26.66 7.89
C GLU A 580 3.38 -26.30 7.23
N ALA A 581 2.62 -25.42 7.87
CA ALA A 581 1.39 -24.87 7.34
C ALA A 581 1.68 -23.65 6.44
N LEU A 582 1.28 -23.76 5.18
CA LEU A 582 1.49 -22.72 4.18
C LEU A 582 0.14 -22.23 3.67
N THR A 583 -0.22 -20.99 4.02
CA THR A 583 -1.47 -20.39 3.54
C THR A 583 -1.39 -20.05 2.05
N ARG A 584 -2.53 -20.14 1.35
CA ARG A 584 -2.76 -19.68 -0.01
C ARG A 584 -4.04 -18.85 0.01
N GLY A 585 -4.06 -17.75 -0.73
CA GLY A 585 -5.29 -17.00 -0.92
C GLY A 585 -6.24 -17.68 -1.92
N PRO A 586 -7.26 -16.96 -2.40
CA PRO A 586 -8.26 -17.52 -3.30
C PRO A 586 -7.67 -18.02 -4.61
N LYS A 587 -7.92 -19.29 -4.94
CA LYS A 587 -7.38 -19.97 -6.12
C LYS A 587 -7.79 -19.29 -7.43
N GLY A 588 -6.85 -19.16 -8.36
CA GLY A 588 -7.07 -18.56 -9.68
C GLY A 588 -7.11 -17.02 -9.67
N THR A 589 -6.80 -16.39 -8.54
CA THR A 589 -6.71 -14.93 -8.40
C THR A 589 -5.25 -14.48 -8.22
N ALA A 590 -4.97 -13.19 -8.42
CA ALA A 590 -3.65 -12.61 -8.12
C ALA A 590 -3.27 -12.77 -6.63
N LEU A 591 -4.27 -12.92 -5.75
CA LEU A 591 -4.13 -13.10 -4.32
C LEU A 591 -3.85 -14.56 -3.90
N GLU A 592 -3.79 -15.50 -4.85
CA GLU A 592 -3.40 -16.89 -4.55
C GLU A 592 -1.97 -16.97 -3.98
N SER A 593 -1.07 -16.12 -4.49
CA SER A 593 0.30 -15.99 -3.99
C SER A 593 0.32 -15.36 -2.60
N PRO A 594 0.93 -16.01 -1.59
CA PRO A 594 1.05 -15.45 -0.25
C PRO A 594 1.81 -14.13 -0.24
N ALA A 595 2.87 -14.00 -1.03
CA ALA A 595 3.65 -12.77 -1.11
C ALA A 595 2.78 -11.59 -1.59
N THR A 596 2.00 -11.77 -2.66
CA THR A 596 1.06 -10.74 -3.14
C THR A 596 -0.04 -10.44 -2.11
N LEU A 597 -0.56 -11.48 -1.45
CA LEU A 597 -1.60 -11.34 -0.44
C LEU A 597 -1.12 -10.50 0.77
N PHE A 598 0.06 -10.79 1.29
CA PHE A 598 0.67 -10.05 2.41
C PHE A 598 1.19 -8.67 1.98
N ALA A 599 1.69 -8.50 0.76
CA ALA A 599 2.04 -7.19 0.23
C ALA A 599 0.83 -6.24 0.16
N ILE A 600 -0.33 -6.76 -0.27
CA ILE A 600 -1.57 -5.98 -0.28
C ILE A 600 -2.07 -5.72 1.15
N ALA A 601 -1.94 -6.69 2.05
CA ALA A 601 -2.29 -6.50 3.46
C ALA A 601 -1.46 -5.39 4.13
N ASP A 602 -0.16 -5.33 3.83
CA ASP A 602 0.76 -4.26 4.26
C ASP A 602 0.31 -2.90 3.75
N GLU A 603 -0.06 -2.80 2.47
CA GLU A 603 -0.51 -1.54 1.86
C GLU A 603 -1.84 -1.00 2.44
N VAL A 604 -2.72 -1.87 2.95
CA VAL A 604 -4.04 -1.48 3.46
C VAL A 604 -4.17 -1.58 4.99
N ASP A 605 -3.07 -1.81 5.69
CA ASP A 605 -2.96 -1.95 7.14
C ASP A 605 -3.81 -3.09 7.72
N LEU A 606 -3.80 -4.27 7.09
CA LEU A 606 -4.53 -5.47 7.53
C LEU A 606 -3.62 -6.69 7.74
N THR A 607 -2.30 -6.48 7.84
CA THR A 607 -1.29 -7.55 7.94
C THR A 607 -1.50 -8.43 9.18
N VAL A 608 -1.85 -7.84 10.32
CA VAL A 608 -2.05 -8.58 11.58
C VAL A 608 -3.33 -9.42 11.54
N GLU A 609 -4.41 -8.85 11.02
CA GLU A 609 -5.70 -9.53 10.86
C GLU A 609 -5.57 -10.72 9.90
N LEU A 610 -4.86 -10.52 8.79
CA LEU A 610 -4.55 -11.57 7.82
C LEU A 610 -3.68 -12.67 8.45
N ASP A 611 -2.61 -12.31 9.15
CA ASP A 611 -1.71 -13.26 9.83
C ASP A 611 -2.47 -14.16 10.81
N ARG A 612 -3.36 -13.58 11.62
CA ARG A 612 -4.22 -14.34 12.54
C ARG A 612 -5.22 -15.22 11.80
N ALA A 613 -5.81 -14.75 10.70
CA ALA A 613 -6.71 -15.58 9.89
C ALA A 613 -5.99 -16.77 9.25
N CYS A 614 -4.77 -16.56 8.74
CA CYS A 614 -3.88 -17.62 8.28
C CYS A 614 -3.62 -18.66 9.38
N PHE A 615 -3.28 -18.19 10.58
CA PHE A 615 -3.03 -19.05 11.74
C PHE A 615 -4.26 -19.87 12.15
N ARG A 616 -5.45 -19.25 12.18
CA ARG A 616 -6.73 -19.96 12.44
C ARG A 616 -6.98 -21.04 11.39
N GLY A 617 -6.80 -20.71 10.12
CA GLY A 617 -6.96 -21.67 9.01
C GLY A 617 -6.03 -22.87 9.14
N ALA A 618 -4.77 -22.63 9.51
CA ALA A 618 -3.77 -23.67 9.74
C ALA A 618 -4.17 -24.63 10.87
N LEU A 619 -4.74 -24.12 11.97
CA LEU A 619 -5.18 -24.98 13.09
C LEU A 619 -6.52 -25.67 12.84
N ARG A 620 -7.50 -24.99 12.23
CA ARG A 620 -8.80 -25.59 11.90
C ARG A 620 -8.66 -26.81 10.99
N ASN A 621 -7.72 -26.76 10.05
CA ASN A 621 -7.45 -27.86 9.13
C ASN A 621 -6.55 -28.95 9.74
N ALA A 622 -5.97 -28.72 10.93
CA ALA A 622 -5.06 -29.65 11.59
C ALA A 622 -5.74 -30.75 12.43
N ILE A 623 -7.08 -30.80 12.46
CA ILE A 623 -7.86 -31.82 13.21
C ILE A 623 -7.49 -33.26 12.80
N THR A 624 -7.04 -33.46 11.55
CA THR A 624 -6.65 -34.79 11.03
C THR A 624 -5.18 -35.13 11.25
N MET A 625 -4.40 -34.24 11.88
CA MET A 625 -2.98 -34.47 12.17
C MET A 625 -2.82 -35.50 13.29
N GLU A 626 -1.95 -36.50 13.09
CA GLU A 626 -1.63 -37.41 14.19
C GLU A 626 -0.87 -36.64 15.30
N PRO A 627 -1.24 -36.80 16.60
CA PRO A 627 -0.66 -36.04 17.71
C PRO A 627 0.85 -36.22 17.93
N VAL A 628 1.48 -37.19 17.25
CA VAL A 628 2.93 -37.40 17.28
C VAL A 628 3.69 -36.33 16.52
N HIS A 629 3.05 -35.71 15.51
CA HIS A 629 3.67 -34.69 14.68
C HIS A 629 3.56 -33.31 15.31
N ARG A 630 4.48 -32.43 14.92
CA ARG A 630 4.41 -31.00 15.19
C ARG A 630 3.91 -30.24 13.97
N LEU A 631 3.31 -29.08 14.22
CA LEU A 631 2.86 -28.15 13.20
C LEU A 631 3.60 -26.84 13.35
N PHE A 632 4.35 -26.49 12.31
CA PHE A 632 5.02 -25.21 12.18
C PHE A 632 4.07 -24.22 11.51
N VAL A 633 3.89 -23.05 12.12
CA VAL A 633 2.97 -22.02 11.65
C VAL A 633 3.63 -20.66 11.78
N ASN A 634 3.64 -19.91 10.68
CA ASN A 634 4.11 -18.54 10.64
C ASN A 634 3.25 -17.63 11.52
N LEU A 635 3.89 -16.74 12.29
CA LEU A 635 3.19 -15.76 13.12
C LEU A 635 4.05 -14.51 13.30
N LEU A 636 3.45 -13.33 13.09
CA LEU A 636 4.13 -12.04 13.27
C LEU A 636 4.43 -11.75 14.75
N PRO A 637 5.56 -11.12 15.09
CA PRO A 637 5.91 -10.72 16.46
C PRO A 637 4.83 -9.90 17.16
N MET A 638 4.11 -9.05 16.43
CA MET A 638 3.05 -8.20 17.00
C MET A 638 1.85 -9.01 17.50
N SER A 639 1.60 -10.19 16.93
CA SER A 639 0.50 -11.07 17.34
C SER A 639 0.70 -11.64 18.75
N PHE A 640 1.95 -11.69 19.25
CA PHE A 640 2.27 -12.18 20.60
C PHE A 640 1.85 -11.24 21.72
N TYR A 641 1.62 -9.95 21.43
CA TYR A 641 1.16 -8.98 22.42
C TYR A 641 -0.33 -9.14 22.76
N ASP A 642 -1.09 -9.89 21.95
CA ASP A 642 -2.49 -10.18 22.20
C ASP A 642 -2.66 -11.51 22.92
N SER A 643 -2.67 -11.44 24.26
CA SER A 643 -2.92 -12.60 25.12
C SER A 643 -4.25 -13.30 24.85
N ALA A 644 -5.31 -12.55 24.47
CA ALA A 644 -6.62 -13.15 24.22
C ALA A 644 -6.59 -14.04 22.96
N PHE A 645 -5.83 -13.64 21.95
CA PHE A 645 -5.62 -14.45 20.75
C PHE A 645 -4.95 -15.79 21.07
N ILE A 646 -3.80 -15.79 21.76
CA ILE A 646 -3.05 -17.03 21.99
C ILE A 646 -3.65 -17.87 23.12
N GLU A 647 -4.02 -17.28 24.26
CA GLU A 647 -4.47 -18.05 25.42
C GLU A 647 -5.91 -18.57 25.27
N VAL A 648 -6.79 -17.77 24.68
CA VAL A 648 -8.22 -18.12 24.56
C VAL A 648 -8.52 -18.72 23.20
N GLU A 649 -8.28 -17.97 22.12
CA GLU A 649 -8.71 -18.40 20.78
C GLU A 649 -7.89 -19.61 20.29
N VAL A 650 -6.57 -19.53 20.32
CA VAL A 650 -5.69 -20.65 19.93
C VAL A 650 -5.87 -21.83 20.89
N GLY A 651 -6.00 -21.59 22.20
CA GLY A 651 -6.30 -22.64 23.18
C GLY A 651 -7.56 -23.45 22.84
N ASN A 652 -8.64 -22.77 22.42
CA ASN A 652 -9.87 -23.41 21.98
C ASN A 652 -9.68 -24.23 20.69
N LEU A 653 -8.94 -23.69 19.71
CA LEU A 653 -8.65 -24.39 18.46
C LEU A 653 -7.81 -25.67 18.68
N LEU A 654 -6.79 -25.60 19.56
CA LEU A 654 -5.99 -26.76 19.92
C LEU A 654 -6.83 -27.84 20.59
N THR A 655 -7.70 -27.43 21.52
CA THR A 655 -8.62 -28.35 22.20
C THR A 655 -9.56 -29.04 21.20
N ALA A 656 -10.10 -28.29 20.22
CA ALA A 656 -10.96 -28.85 19.18
C ALA A 656 -10.22 -29.82 18.24
N ALA A 657 -8.93 -29.59 17.98
CA ALA A 657 -8.08 -30.46 17.16
C ALA A 657 -7.48 -31.65 17.94
N GLY A 658 -7.67 -31.73 19.26
CA GLY A 658 -7.02 -32.74 20.09
C GLY A 658 -5.50 -32.56 20.19
N LEU A 659 -5.02 -31.34 19.97
CA LEU A 659 -3.61 -30.95 20.02
C LEU A 659 -3.30 -30.21 21.33
N THR A 660 -2.02 -30.19 21.69
CA THR A 660 -1.52 -29.44 22.84
C THR A 660 -0.57 -28.34 22.36
N PRO A 661 -0.23 -27.34 23.20
CA PRO A 661 0.80 -26.35 22.86
C PRO A 661 2.12 -26.95 22.37
N ALA A 662 2.51 -28.13 22.88
CA ALA A 662 3.72 -28.86 22.47
C ALA A 662 3.70 -29.37 21.02
N ASN A 663 2.52 -29.41 20.39
CA ASN A 663 2.38 -29.73 18.98
C ASN A 663 2.64 -28.53 18.08
N ILE A 664 2.61 -27.30 18.58
CA ILE A 664 2.71 -26.09 17.75
C ILE A 664 4.10 -25.47 17.86
N VAL A 665 4.66 -25.09 16.72
CA VAL A 665 5.92 -24.35 16.62
C VAL A 665 5.64 -23.04 15.89
N PHE A 666 5.88 -21.91 16.55
CA PHE A 666 5.78 -20.60 15.92
C PHE A 666 7.01 -20.33 15.06
N GLU A 667 6.81 -20.06 13.77
CA GLU A 667 7.86 -19.56 12.89
C GLU A 667 7.86 -18.04 12.90
N ILE A 668 9.00 -17.47 13.28
CA ILE A 668 9.23 -16.02 13.29
C ILE A 668 10.16 -15.71 12.14
N THR A 669 9.70 -14.87 11.21
CA THR A 669 10.54 -14.40 10.12
C THR A 669 11.55 -13.37 10.64
N GLU A 670 12.80 -13.52 10.22
CA GLU A 670 13.91 -12.67 10.66
C GLU A 670 13.80 -11.20 10.21
N ARG A 671 13.04 -10.93 9.14
CA ARG A 671 12.96 -9.60 8.49
C ARG A 671 12.21 -8.53 9.30
N LEU A 672 11.46 -8.92 10.33
CA LEU A 672 10.61 -7.98 11.05
C LEU A 672 11.43 -7.18 12.04
N ALA A 673 11.52 -5.87 11.83
CA ALA A 673 12.13 -4.94 12.78
C ALA A 673 11.34 -5.00 14.10
N ILE A 674 11.87 -5.69 15.10
CA ILE A 674 11.23 -5.77 16.40
C ILE A 674 11.54 -4.45 17.14
N GLU A 675 10.67 -3.45 16.95
CA GLU A 675 10.79 -2.13 17.58
C GLU A 675 11.02 -2.22 19.10
N ASN A 676 10.48 -3.25 19.75
CA ASN A 676 10.69 -3.54 21.16
C ASN A 676 11.10 -5.00 21.40
N PHE A 677 12.34 -5.33 21.02
CA PHE A 677 12.91 -6.67 21.14
C PHE A 677 12.80 -7.27 22.55
N ALA A 678 13.00 -6.45 23.59
CA ALA A 678 12.91 -6.89 24.97
C ALA A 678 11.48 -7.31 25.37
N SER A 679 10.46 -6.59 24.92
CA SER A 679 9.06 -6.92 25.22
C SER A 679 8.59 -8.13 24.44
N PHE A 680 8.98 -8.24 23.17
CA PHE A 680 8.73 -9.43 22.37
C PHE A 680 9.34 -10.69 23.01
N LYS A 681 10.62 -10.63 23.41
CA LYS A 681 11.29 -11.73 24.09
C LYS A 681 10.57 -12.18 25.37
N ARG A 682 10.03 -11.24 26.15
CA ARG A 682 9.23 -11.55 27.36
C ARG A 682 7.90 -12.20 27.03
N ALA A 683 7.19 -11.69 26.02
CA ALA A 683 5.94 -12.29 25.56
C ALA A 683 6.20 -13.72 25.05
N LEU A 684 7.21 -13.90 24.21
CA LEU A 684 7.61 -15.21 23.68
C LEU A 684 7.97 -16.20 24.79
N ALA A 685 8.71 -15.76 25.82
CA ALA A 685 9.06 -16.59 26.97
C ALA A 685 7.83 -17.11 27.75
N THR A 686 6.74 -16.35 27.76
CA THR A 686 5.48 -16.75 28.40
C THR A 686 4.87 -17.94 27.66
N TYR A 687 4.84 -17.89 26.32
CA TYR A 687 4.24 -18.96 25.52
C TYR A 687 5.16 -20.18 25.39
N THR A 688 6.48 -20.01 25.37
CA THR A 688 7.38 -21.16 25.46
C THR A 688 7.24 -21.90 26.79
N ALA A 689 7.00 -21.20 27.90
CA ALA A 689 6.69 -21.81 29.19
C ALA A 689 5.36 -22.57 29.20
N MET A 690 4.38 -22.18 28.38
CA MET A 690 3.13 -22.93 28.17
C MET A 690 3.34 -24.21 27.32
N GLY A 691 4.50 -24.36 26.68
CA GLY A 691 4.88 -25.53 25.90
C GLY A 691 4.94 -25.30 24.40
N PHE A 692 4.72 -24.08 23.89
CA PHE A 692 4.87 -23.79 22.47
C PHE A 692 6.33 -23.86 22.01
N GLY A 693 6.57 -24.43 20.84
CA GLY A 693 7.86 -24.39 20.15
C GLY A 693 8.09 -23.06 19.44
N VAL A 694 9.34 -22.75 19.14
CA VAL A 694 9.73 -21.54 18.41
C VAL A 694 10.82 -21.88 17.40
N ALA A 695 10.64 -21.40 16.18
CA ALA A 695 11.58 -21.48 15.08
C ALA A 695 11.90 -20.08 14.56
N ILE A 696 13.15 -19.87 14.15
CA ILE A 696 13.53 -18.70 13.33
C ILE A 696 13.66 -19.16 11.89
N ASP A 697 13.00 -18.44 11.00
CA ASP A 697 12.94 -18.74 9.58
C ASP A 697 13.96 -17.93 8.75
N ASP A 698 14.31 -18.45 7.56
CA ASP A 698 15.13 -17.79 6.53
C ASP A 698 16.59 -17.42 6.93
N VAL A 699 17.18 -18.15 7.88
CA VAL A 699 18.57 -17.88 8.34
C VAL A 699 19.57 -18.21 7.22
N GLY A 700 20.46 -17.25 6.94
CA GLY A 700 21.50 -17.36 5.91
C GLY A 700 21.34 -16.42 4.72
N THR A 701 20.38 -15.49 4.76
CA THR A 701 20.16 -14.49 3.73
C THR A 701 20.91 -13.19 4.04
N ARG A 702 20.82 -12.19 3.14
CA ARG A 702 21.65 -10.96 3.12
C ARG A 702 21.51 -10.05 4.37
N HIS A 703 20.60 -10.39 5.29
CA HIS A 703 20.27 -9.62 6.49
C HIS A 703 20.28 -10.45 7.79
N SER A 704 20.88 -11.65 7.78
CA SER A 704 20.75 -12.50 8.96
C SER A 704 21.49 -11.96 10.19
N ASN A 705 20.72 -11.54 11.20
CA ASN A 705 21.23 -11.05 12.46
C ASN A 705 21.36 -12.23 13.44
N LEU A 706 22.53 -12.87 13.42
CA LEU A 706 22.88 -13.96 14.33
C LEU A 706 22.66 -13.56 15.82
N GLU A 707 22.72 -12.27 16.13
CA GLU A 707 22.37 -11.72 17.45
C GLU A 707 20.93 -12.05 17.87
N THR A 708 19.97 -11.98 16.95
CA THR A 708 18.56 -12.33 17.17
C THR A 708 18.44 -13.81 17.54
N VAL A 709 19.11 -14.68 16.79
CA VAL A 709 19.14 -16.14 17.04
C VAL A 709 19.71 -16.43 18.43
N MET A 710 20.86 -15.83 18.76
CA MET A 710 21.51 -16.01 20.06
C MET A 710 20.67 -15.46 21.22
N SER A 711 19.96 -14.37 20.99
CA SER A 711 19.17 -13.69 22.02
C SER A 711 17.83 -14.36 22.29
N LEU A 712 17.14 -14.85 21.24
CA LEU A 712 15.86 -15.56 21.37
C LEU A 712 16.03 -17.01 21.83
N ARG A 713 17.19 -17.63 21.55
CA ARG A 713 17.47 -19.05 21.83
C ARG A 713 16.32 -19.97 21.38
N PRO A 714 15.98 -19.97 20.08
CA PRO A 714 14.86 -20.75 19.55
C PRO A 714 15.10 -22.25 19.70
N HIS A 715 14.03 -23.04 19.56
CA HIS A 715 14.11 -24.50 19.54
C HIS A 715 14.55 -25.02 18.16
N PHE A 716 14.19 -24.28 17.10
CA PHE A 716 14.51 -24.62 15.72
C PHE A 716 15.13 -23.43 14.98
N ILE A 717 16.03 -23.73 14.06
CA ILE A 717 16.59 -22.77 13.10
C ILE A 717 16.35 -23.34 11.71
N LYS A 718 15.51 -22.69 10.91
CA LYS A 718 15.30 -23.07 9.52
C LYS A 718 16.30 -22.33 8.64
N ILE A 719 17.00 -23.09 7.81
CA ILE A 719 18.09 -22.62 6.96
C ILE A 719 17.57 -22.40 5.56
N SER A 720 17.69 -21.17 5.09
CA SER A 720 17.14 -20.72 3.82
C SER A 720 17.66 -21.54 2.63
N ASP A 721 16.82 -21.67 1.60
CA ASP A 721 17.12 -22.40 0.37
C ASP A 721 18.40 -21.91 -0.32
N VAL A 722 18.75 -20.63 -0.17
CA VAL A 722 19.97 -20.02 -0.72
C VAL A 722 21.24 -20.72 -0.21
N LEU A 723 21.28 -21.14 1.05
CA LEU A 723 22.42 -21.86 1.62
C LEU A 723 22.36 -23.37 1.37
N VAL A 724 21.17 -23.92 1.14
CA VAL A 724 20.97 -25.37 0.97
C VAL A 724 21.11 -25.81 -0.48
N ARG A 725 20.53 -25.07 -1.44
CA ARG A 725 20.52 -25.46 -2.86
C ARG A 725 21.95 -25.57 -3.41
N GLY A 726 22.30 -26.74 -3.93
CA GLY A 726 23.62 -26.99 -4.52
C GLY A 726 24.76 -27.08 -3.49
N ILE A 727 24.44 -27.30 -2.21
CA ILE A 727 25.44 -27.50 -1.15
C ILE A 727 26.35 -28.70 -1.41
N ALA A 728 25.89 -29.68 -2.19
CA ALA A 728 26.71 -30.80 -2.64
C ALA A 728 27.93 -30.38 -3.49
N ARG A 729 27.90 -29.19 -4.11
CA ARG A 729 28.97 -28.71 -5.00
C ARG A 729 29.75 -27.52 -4.44
N SER A 730 29.24 -26.87 -3.39
CA SER A 730 29.86 -25.67 -2.82
C SER A 730 30.56 -25.98 -1.49
N THR A 731 31.89 -25.87 -1.49
CA THR A 731 32.70 -25.96 -0.27
C THR A 731 32.39 -24.81 0.69
N VAL A 732 32.20 -23.61 0.17
CA VAL A 732 31.86 -22.40 0.96
C VAL A 732 30.55 -22.59 1.73
N LYS A 733 29.47 -23.03 1.06
CA LYS A 733 28.18 -23.29 1.73
C LYS A 733 28.30 -24.34 2.83
N ARG A 734 29.09 -25.39 2.62
CA ARG A 734 29.35 -26.42 3.64
C ARG A 734 30.07 -25.89 4.88
N GLU A 735 31.11 -25.07 4.70
CA GLU A 735 31.82 -24.46 5.84
C GLU A 735 30.94 -23.48 6.61
N MET A 736 30.11 -22.71 5.89
CA MET A 736 29.15 -21.79 6.49
C MET A 736 28.10 -22.53 7.32
N LEU A 737 27.47 -23.59 6.77
CA LEU A 737 26.52 -24.42 7.53
C LEU A 737 27.17 -25.13 8.71
N ARG A 738 28.42 -25.58 8.58
CA ARG A 738 29.17 -26.20 9.68
C ARG A 738 29.37 -25.23 10.84
N SER A 739 29.66 -23.97 10.53
CA SER A 739 29.79 -22.90 11.54
C SER A 739 28.45 -22.61 12.21
N LEU A 740 27.38 -22.48 11.43
CA LEU A 740 26.01 -22.30 11.96
C LEU A 740 25.56 -23.48 12.84
N ARG A 741 25.93 -24.70 12.47
CA ARG A 741 25.67 -25.90 13.28
C ARG A 741 26.31 -25.81 14.65
N HIS A 742 27.56 -25.34 14.72
CA HIS A 742 28.22 -25.18 16.01
C HIS A 742 27.53 -24.15 16.91
N ILE A 743 27.01 -23.07 16.31
CA ILE A 743 26.23 -22.06 17.04
C ILE A 743 24.89 -22.65 17.51
N ALA A 744 24.19 -23.38 16.65
CA ALA A 744 22.94 -24.06 16.97
C ALA A 744 23.12 -25.07 18.12
N GLU A 745 24.19 -25.87 18.09
CA GLU A 745 24.58 -26.80 19.17
C GLU A 745 24.81 -26.05 20.49
N THR A 746 25.43 -24.86 20.44
CA THR A 746 25.74 -24.06 21.65
C THR A 746 24.48 -23.53 22.34
N ILE A 747 23.42 -23.26 21.59
CA ILE A 747 22.14 -22.78 22.14
C ILE A 747 21.07 -23.87 22.24
N ASP A 748 21.44 -25.14 22.01
CA ASP A 748 20.54 -26.28 22.01
C ASP A 748 19.33 -26.09 21.06
N ALA A 749 19.64 -25.66 19.83
CA ALA A 749 18.67 -25.49 18.75
C ALA A 749 18.88 -26.54 17.66
N VAL A 750 17.76 -27.02 17.10
CA VAL A 750 17.75 -28.00 16.01
C VAL A 750 17.69 -27.29 14.66
N MET A 751 18.65 -27.56 13.79
CA MET A 751 18.62 -27.01 12.43
C MET A 751 17.73 -27.84 11.50
N ILE A 752 16.99 -27.15 10.64
CA ILE A 752 16.14 -27.71 9.59
C ILE A 752 16.59 -27.09 8.25
N ALA A 753 16.96 -27.92 7.28
CA ALA A 753 17.38 -27.43 5.96
C ALA A 753 16.18 -27.31 5.01
N GLU A 754 16.00 -26.15 4.38
CA GLU A 754 14.90 -25.90 3.43
C GLU A 754 15.33 -25.96 1.97
N GLY A 755 14.35 -26.10 1.06
CA GLY A 755 14.60 -26.03 -0.37
C GLY A 755 15.39 -27.21 -0.95
N ILE A 756 15.32 -28.38 -0.30
CA ILE A 756 15.99 -29.59 -0.80
C ILE A 756 15.26 -30.12 -2.05
N GLU A 757 15.97 -30.13 -3.18
CA GLU A 757 15.43 -30.58 -4.47
C GLU A 757 16.19 -31.76 -5.07
N GLN A 758 17.39 -32.05 -4.56
CA GLN A 758 18.30 -33.06 -5.10
C GLN A 758 18.77 -33.99 -3.97
N VAL A 759 18.99 -35.27 -4.29
CA VAL A 759 19.43 -36.28 -3.32
C VAL A 759 20.87 -36.04 -2.85
N GLU A 760 21.72 -35.48 -3.72
CA GLU A 760 23.12 -35.17 -3.38
C GLU A 760 23.22 -34.11 -2.29
N ASP A 761 22.29 -33.15 -2.28
CA ASP A 761 22.19 -32.14 -1.22
C ASP A 761 21.80 -32.80 0.12
N VAL A 762 20.92 -33.82 0.10
CA VAL A 762 20.60 -34.61 1.31
C VAL A 762 21.85 -35.29 1.88
N VAL A 763 22.67 -35.92 1.02
CA VAL A 763 23.92 -36.57 1.45
C VAL A 763 24.83 -35.56 2.14
N ALA A 764 25.05 -34.41 1.50
CA ALA A 764 25.92 -33.36 2.03
C ALA A 764 25.40 -32.80 3.37
N LEU A 765 24.08 -32.60 3.51
CA LEU A 765 23.47 -32.12 4.76
C LEU A 765 23.62 -33.15 5.89
N ARG A 766 23.46 -34.45 5.59
CA ARG A 766 23.68 -35.54 6.56
C ARG A 766 25.12 -35.65 7.00
N ASP A 767 26.07 -35.51 6.08
CA ASP A 767 27.52 -35.49 6.40
C ASP A 767 27.88 -34.27 7.26
N LEU A 768 27.14 -33.17 7.10
CA LEU A 768 27.21 -32.01 7.99
C LEU A 768 26.47 -32.22 9.31
N GLY A 769 25.81 -33.35 9.54
CA GLY A 769 25.11 -33.67 10.79
C GLY A 769 23.73 -33.02 10.94
N LEU A 770 23.15 -32.48 9.86
CA LEU A 770 21.78 -31.98 9.89
C LEU A 770 20.82 -33.17 9.84
N ARG A 771 19.91 -33.22 10.81
CA ARG A 771 18.97 -34.33 10.98
C ARG A 771 17.68 -34.16 10.18
N TYR A 772 17.18 -32.93 10.09
CA TYR A 772 15.88 -32.64 9.49
C TYR A 772 16.00 -31.78 8.25
N GLY A 773 15.11 -32.00 7.30
CA GLY A 773 15.01 -31.16 6.11
C GLY A 773 13.65 -31.21 5.44
N GLN A 774 13.45 -30.24 4.55
CA GLN A 774 12.23 -29.99 3.82
C GLN A 774 12.55 -29.53 2.40
N GLY A 775 11.70 -29.92 1.45
CA GLY A 775 11.84 -29.49 0.06
C GLY A 775 11.06 -30.38 -0.91
N TYR A 776 11.09 -30.01 -2.19
CA TYR A 776 10.33 -30.71 -3.22
C TYR A 776 10.81 -32.12 -3.51
N TYR A 777 12.06 -32.45 -3.15
CA TYR A 777 12.54 -33.83 -3.21
C TYR A 777 11.74 -34.75 -2.26
N MET A 778 11.35 -34.26 -1.08
CA MET A 778 10.56 -35.03 -0.12
C MET A 778 9.09 -35.10 -0.54
N ALA A 779 8.46 -33.93 -0.61
CA ALA A 779 7.08 -33.75 -1.06
C ALA A 779 6.82 -32.27 -1.33
N ARG A 780 5.93 -31.99 -2.29
CA ARG A 780 5.38 -30.65 -2.50
C ARG A 780 4.28 -30.35 -1.47
N PRO A 781 4.06 -29.08 -1.11
CA PRO A 781 2.94 -28.70 -0.26
C PRO A 781 1.61 -29.13 -0.87
N ALA A 782 0.78 -29.84 -0.09
CA ALA A 782 -0.60 -30.16 -0.49
C ALA A 782 -1.48 -30.38 0.75
N PRO A 783 -2.82 -30.25 0.62
CA PRO A 783 -3.74 -30.53 1.71
C PRO A 783 -4.12 -32.03 1.77
N PRO A 784 -4.50 -32.58 2.95
CA PRO A 784 -4.34 -32.03 4.29
C PRO A 784 -2.96 -32.37 4.91
N PHE A 785 -2.47 -33.62 4.82
CA PHE A 785 -1.16 -34.01 5.35
C PHE A 785 -0.48 -35.01 4.40
N VAL A 786 0.44 -34.52 3.58
CA VAL A 786 1.11 -35.36 2.56
C VAL A 786 2.02 -36.38 3.24
N GLN A 787 1.92 -37.63 2.79
CA GLN A 787 2.83 -38.70 3.17
C GLN A 787 3.98 -38.81 2.17
N LEU A 788 5.17 -39.18 2.64
CA LEU A 788 6.31 -39.43 1.75
C LEU A 788 6.03 -40.67 0.89
N LYS A 789 6.40 -40.59 -0.40
CA LYS A 789 6.38 -41.75 -1.30
C LYS A 789 7.39 -42.79 -0.81
N ASP A 790 7.04 -44.07 -0.91
CA ASP A 790 7.89 -45.17 -0.46
C ASP A 790 9.25 -45.21 -1.19
N GLU A 791 9.29 -44.79 -2.46
CA GLU A 791 10.51 -44.65 -3.25
C GLU A 791 11.51 -43.67 -2.60
N VAL A 792 11.03 -42.48 -2.24
CA VAL A 792 11.85 -41.45 -1.57
C VAL A 792 12.30 -41.92 -0.20
N ARG A 793 11.41 -42.57 0.56
CA ARG A 793 11.77 -43.14 1.87
C ARG A 793 12.84 -44.23 1.75
N ALA A 794 12.77 -45.06 0.71
CA ALA A 794 13.77 -46.09 0.43
C ALA A 794 15.12 -45.47 0.02
N GLU A 795 15.13 -44.41 -0.80
CA GLU A 795 16.33 -43.67 -1.18
C GLU A 795 17.00 -43.01 0.02
N LEU A 796 16.24 -42.34 0.90
CA LEU A 796 16.79 -41.74 2.12
C LEU A 796 17.46 -42.78 3.04
N ARG A 797 16.86 -43.97 3.14
CA ARG A 797 17.41 -45.09 3.94
C ARG A 797 18.62 -45.76 3.29
N SER A 798 18.71 -45.75 1.96
CA SER A 798 19.81 -46.37 1.22
C SER A 798 21.05 -45.47 1.15
N VAL A 799 20.88 -44.16 1.38
CA VAL A 799 21.99 -43.20 1.54
C VAL A 799 22.77 -43.51 2.83
N THR A 800 23.92 -44.18 2.67
CA THR A 800 24.91 -44.37 3.74
C THR A 800 25.80 -43.13 3.87
N PRO A 801 26.11 -42.66 5.10
CA PRO A 801 27.06 -41.57 5.30
C PRO A 801 28.42 -41.98 4.76
N ASN A 802 29.00 -41.16 3.88
CA ASN A 802 30.32 -41.44 3.33
C ASN A 802 31.36 -41.13 4.40
N VAL A 803 31.84 -42.16 5.08
CA VAL A 803 33.06 -42.04 5.89
C VAL A 803 34.22 -41.79 4.92
N THR A 804 34.71 -40.55 4.94
CA THR A 804 35.89 -39.98 4.24
C THR A 804 35.86 -39.91 2.71
N PRO A 805 36.06 -38.73 2.09
CA PRO A 805 36.48 -38.67 0.69
C PRO A 805 37.98 -38.92 0.62
N ALA A 806 38.35 -40.15 0.23
CA ALA A 806 39.58 -40.32 -0.52
C ALA A 806 39.39 -39.62 -1.87
N SER A 807 40.20 -38.59 -2.12
CA SER A 807 40.61 -38.06 -3.43
C SER A 807 39.74 -38.53 -4.61
N MET A 808 38.71 -37.74 -4.95
CA MET A 808 38.21 -37.70 -6.32
C MET A 808 38.72 -36.40 -6.95
N VAL A 809 39.74 -36.57 -7.77
CA VAL A 809 40.25 -35.59 -8.72
C VAL A 809 39.13 -35.29 -9.72
N PRO A 810 38.74 -34.03 -9.95
CA PRO A 810 37.97 -33.68 -11.14
C PRO A 810 38.86 -33.88 -12.36
N ASN A 811 38.38 -34.65 -13.34
CA ASN A 811 38.94 -34.60 -14.68
C ASN A 811 38.61 -33.21 -15.25
N ASP A 812 39.60 -32.33 -15.25
CA ASP A 812 39.64 -31.15 -16.11
C ASP A 812 40.09 -31.61 -17.49
N ASP A 813 39.16 -31.64 -18.45
CA ASP A 813 39.44 -31.47 -19.87
C ASP A 813 38.70 -30.18 -20.27
N ASP A 814 39.40 -29.06 -20.27
CA ASP A 814 39.53 -28.15 -21.43
C ASP A 814 40.29 -26.85 -21.04
N GLU A 815 41.58 -26.87 -21.40
CA GLU A 815 42.41 -25.81 -22.03
C GLU A 815 42.84 -24.55 -21.22
N ASP A 816 44.07 -24.65 -20.69
CA ASP A 816 45.27 -23.82 -20.96
C ASP A 816 45.17 -22.28 -21.09
N GLU A 817 45.91 -21.55 -20.23
CA GLU A 817 47.17 -20.85 -20.60
C GLU A 817 47.89 -20.23 -19.38
N ASP A 818 49.12 -20.72 -19.16
CA ASP A 818 50.35 -20.06 -18.66
C ASP A 818 50.56 -19.60 -17.18
N ARG A 819 51.25 -20.51 -16.45
CA ARG A 819 52.61 -20.40 -15.81
C ARG A 819 53.14 -18.98 -15.52
N GLU A 820 53.79 -18.69 -14.38
CA GLU A 820 55.02 -19.37 -13.92
C GLU A 820 55.45 -18.96 -12.48
N LEU A 821 56.29 -19.83 -11.88
CA LEU A 821 57.33 -19.60 -10.85
C LEU A 821 57.11 -20.09 -9.39
N SER A 822 57.66 -21.29 -9.20
CA SER A 822 58.19 -22.01 -8.03
C SER A 822 58.87 -21.23 -6.89
N ILE A 823 58.93 -21.82 -5.67
CA ILE A 823 60.17 -22.33 -5.02
C ILE A 823 59.87 -23.10 -3.70
N ALA A 824 60.42 -24.33 -3.66
CA ALA A 824 61.01 -25.15 -2.59
C ALA A 824 60.36 -25.43 -1.20
N ARG A 825 60.27 -26.75 -0.94
CA ARG A 825 60.20 -27.50 0.35
C ARG A 825 61.38 -27.14 1.29
N THR A 826 61.38 -27.36 2.63
CA THR A 826 61.38 -28.64 3.40
C THR A 826 61.57 -28.33 4.93
N PRO A 827 61.64 -29.29 5.91
CA PRO A 827 60.68 -29.42 7.02
C PRO A 827 61.28 -29.40 8.45
N SER A 828 60.44 -29.45 9.50
CA SER A 828 60.62 -30.14 10.81
C SER A 828 59.54 -29.61 11.78
N THR A 829 59.11 -30.22 12.88
CA THR A 829 59.54 -31.37 13.69
C THR A 829 58.34 -31.80 14.55
N SER A 830 58.41 -33.03 15.07
CA SER A 830 57.38 -33.81 15.75
C SER A 830 57.38 -33.71 17.28
N VAL A 831 56.17 -33.83 17.89
CA VAL A 831 55.84 -34.57 19.17
C VAL A 831 56.14 -33.84 20.51
N PRO A 832 55.48 -34.09 21.69
CA PRO A 832 54.43 -35.08 22.06
C PRO A 832 53.18 -34.59 22.84
N LYS A 833 52.18 -35.49 22.92
CA LYS A 833 51.11 -35.57 23.94
C LYS A 833 51.64 -35.92 25.34
N ARG A 834 50.96 -35.44 26.39
CA ARG A 834 51.03 -35.99 27.75
C ARG A 834 49.62 -36.16 28.34
N SER A 835 49.41 -37.33 28.92
CA SER A 835 48.28 -37.77 29.73
C SER A 835 48.31 -37.18 31.14
N GLN A 836 47.15 -37.03 31.78
CA GLN A 836 46.88 -37.57 33.13
C GLN A 836 45.44 -37.36 33.59
N SER A 837 45.08 -38.20 34.53
CA SER A 837 43.77 -38.62 35.01
C SER A 837 43.47 -38.12 36.43
N GLN A 838 42.17 -38.20 36.80
CA GLN A 838 41.58 -38.35 38.14
C GLN A 838 41.54 -37.16 39.12
N LEU A 839 40.31 -36.83 39.57
CA LEU A 839 39.95 -36.84 41.00
C LEU A 839 38.41 -36.87 41.21
N PHE A 840 38.01 -37.62 42.23
CA PHE A 840 36.65 -37.95 42.68
C PHE A 840 35.95 -36.79 43.41
N GLY A 841 34.62 -36.82 43.44
CA GLY A 841 33.78 -36.09 44.40
C GLY A 841 32.30 -36.44 44.29
N THR A 842 31.82 -37.33 45.17
CA THR A 842 30.42 -37.76 45.32
C THR A 842 29.56 -36.67 45.98
N GLY A 843 28.38 -36.39 45.43
CA GLY A 843 27.35 -35.55 46.06
C GLY A 843 25.98 -35.77 45.42
N THR A 844 25.01 -36.17 46.24
CA THR A 844 23.61 -36.53 45.94
C THR A 844 22.84 -35.48 45.13
N GLN A 845 22.33 -35.86 43.95
CA GLN A 845 21.41 -35.06 43.14
C GLN A 845 19.97 -35.15 43.66
N GLY A 846 19.42 -33.99 44.04
CA GLY A 846 17.97 -33.77 44.01
C GLY A 846 17.56 -33.49 42.56
N ALA A 847 16.59 -34.24 42.04
CA ALA A 847 16.11 -34.10 40.67
C ALA A 847 15.35 -32.78 40.51
N ILE A 848 15.85 -31.91 39.63
CA ILE A 848 15.11 -30.76 39.10
C ILE A 848 14.17 -31.30 38.00
N PRO A 849 12.88 -30.91 37.94
CA PRO A 849 11.99 -31.36 36.87
C PRO A 849 12.47 -30.82 35.52
N ARG A 850 12.62 -31.70 34.53
CA ARG A 850 12.86 -31.31 33.13
C ARG A 850 11.52 -31.03 32.44
N ASN A 851 11.47 -29.99 31.60
CA ASN A 851 10.29 -29.70 30.80
C ASN A 851 10.14 -30.67 29.61
N ALA A 852 9.03 -30.59 28.86
CA ALA A 852 8.69 -31.49 27.75
C ALA A 852 9.68 -31.49 26.57
N PHE A 853 10.67 -30.58 26.58
CA PHE A 853 11.75 -30.47 25.60
C PHE A 853 13.12 -30.89 26.17
N GLY A 854 13.18 -31.36 27.42
CA GLY A 854 14.40 -31.88 28.05
C GLY A 854 15.32 -30.83 28.69
N ARG A 855 14.90 -29.58 28.83
CA ARG A 855 15.72 -28.50 29.40
C ARG A 855 15.67 -28.47 30.94
N GLU A 856 16.78 -28.03 31.54
CA GLU A 856 16.89 -27.65 32.95
C GLU A 856 16.69 -26.12 33.04
N ASP A 857 15.77 -25.65 33.89
CA ASP A 857 15.46 -24.22 34.02
C ASP A 857 16.58 -23.49 34.78
N GLU A 858 17.38 -22.69 34.08
CA GLU A 858 18.18 -21.62 34.68
C GLU A 858 17.46 -20.28 34.48
N ILE A 859 16.70 -19.84 35.49
CA ILE A 859 16.27 -18.45 35.58
C ILE A 859 17.49 -17.63 36.00
N THR A 860 18.10 -16.92 35.05
CA THR A 860 19.21 -16.01 35.31
C THR A 860 18.73 -14.84 36.16
N SER A 861 19.14 -14.87 37.44
CA SER A 861 19.10 -13.74 38.35
C SER A 861 20.23 -12.78 38.02
N ASP A 862 19.97 -11.74 37.23
CA ASP A 862 20.86 -10.58 37.16
C ASP A 862 20.04 -9.34 36.79
N PHE A 863 19.45 -8.70 37.79
CA PHE A 863 19.24 -7.24 37.85
C PHE A 863 18.78 -6.87 39.27
N LYS A 864 19.70 -6.37 40.10
CA LYS A 864 19.37 -5.71 41.37
C LYS A 864 18.80 -4.33 41.05
N LEU A 865 17.52 -4.12 41.36
CA LEU A 865 16.92 -2.79 41.48
C LEU A 865 16.51 -2.53 42.93
N GLY A 866 16.79 -1.30 43.36
CA GLY A 866 16.87 -0.89 44.76
C GLY A 866 15.53 -0.80 45.51
N SER A 867 15.67 -0.99 46.82
CA SER A 867 14.88 -0.44 47.93
C SER A 867 13.41 -0.08 47.70
N GLU A 868 12.54 -0.88 48.29
CA GLU A 868 11.13 -0.60 48.61
C GLU A 868 10.91 0.74 49.33
N PRO A 869 9.71 1.31 49.22
CA PRO A 869 9.05 1.91 50.38
C PRO A 869 7.64 1.34 50.64
N ASP A 870 7.49 0.81 51.85
CA ASP A 870 6.35 0.75 52.79
C ASP A 870 4.88 0.72 52.26
N PRO A 871 4.09 -0.33 52.56
CA PRO A 871 2.69 -0.43 52.20
C PRO A 871 1.76 0.12 53.30
N ARG A 872 1.61 1.44 53.44
CA ARG A 872 0.52 2.05 54.25
C ARG A 872 0.04 3.40 53.72
N ALA A 873 -0.93 3.38 52.81
CA ALA A 873 -2.02 4.38 52.74
C ALA A 873 -3.05 3.99 51.66
N ARG A 874 -4.27 3.63 52.07
CA ARG A 874 -5.48 3.65 51.23
C ARG A 874 -6.37 4.80 51.69
N PRO A 875 -6.98 5.57 50.78
CA PRO A 875 -8.28 6.18 51.03
C PRO A 875 -9.38 5.49 50.22
N ARG A 876 -10.57 5.52 50.82
CA ARG A 876 -11.79 4.74 50.55
C ARG A 876 -12.47 5.10 49.22
N ALA A 877 -12.96 4.08 48.52
CA ALA A 877 -14.02 4.19 47.52
C ALA A 877 -15.40 4.00 48.20
N SER A 878 -16.37 4.80 47.77
CA SER A 878 -17.78 4.73 48.17
C SER A 878 -18.58 3.79 47.26
N GLU A 879 -19.36 2.92 47.89
CA GLU A 879 -20.30 1.95 47.31
C GLU A 879 -21.47 2.62 46.53
N PRO A 880 -22.04 1.93 45.52
CA PRO A 880 -23.45 2.07 45.14
C PRO A 880 -24.31 0.94 45.77
N PRO A 881 -25.63 1.15 45.97
CA PRO A 881 -26.49 0.21 46.69
C PRO A 881 -27.04 -0.90 45.78
N ALA A 882 -27.36 -2.03 46.42
CA ALA A 882 -27.86 -3.27 45.83
C ALA A 882 -29.37 -3.52 46.06
N LYS A 883 -29.87 -4.56 45.36
CA LYS A 883 -31.08 -5.42 45.55
C LYS A 883 -32.16 -5.24 44.46
N THR A 884 -32.81 -6.27 43.87
CA THR A 884 -32.96 -7.72 44.17
C THR A 884 -33.63 -8.48 43.00
N ALA A 885 -33.23 -9.75 42.81
CA ALA A 885 -33.97 -10.99 42.45
C ALA A 885 -35.05 -11.02 41.33
N ASP A 886 -34.86 -11.84 40.28
CA ASP A 886 -35.49 -13.18 40.10
C ASP A 886 -35.28 -13.77 38.67
N GLY A 887 -35.19 -15.10 38.57
CA GLY A 887 -35.65 -15.92 37.42
C GLY A 887 -34.77 -16.07 36.15
N SER A 888 -34.35 -17.31 35.87
CA SER A 888 -33.60 -17.80 34.69
C SER A 888 -34.31 -17.65 33.31
N PRO A 889 -33.73 -18.13 32.19
CA PRO A 889 -32.61 -17.62 31.40
C PRO A 889 -33.09 -17.03 30.04
N ALA A 890 -32.58 -15.88 29.60
CA ALA A 890 -32.93 -15.28 28.31
C ALA A 890 -31.86 -15.57 27.24
N GLN A 891 -32.35 -16.06 26.10
CA GLN A 891 -31.62 -16.45 24.89
C GLN A 891 -30.86 -15.27 24.24
N PRO A 892 -29.75 -15.54 23.51
CA PRO A 892 -29.11 -14.55 22.65
C PRO A 892 -30.02 -14.18 21.47
N TRP A 893 -30.10 -12.89 21.22
CA TRP A 893 -30.73 -12.22 20.08
C TRP A 893 -30.44 -12.90 18.73
N GLN A 894 -31.51 -13.18 17.98
CA GLN A 894 -31.48 -13.53 16.55
C GLN A 894 -31.93 -12.31 15.73
N PRO A 895 -31.24 -11.95 14.62
CA PRO A 895 -31.77 -10.99 13.66
C PRO A 895 -32.84 -11.65 12.78
N LEU A 896 -33.97 -10.97 12.63
CA LEU A 896 -35.09 -11.36 11.76
C LEU A 896 -34.64 -11.31 10.29
N ILE A 897 -34.56 -12.47 9.66
CA ILE A 897 -34.57 -12.65 8.21
C ILE A 897 -35.91 -13.34 7.91
N ASP A 898 -36.79 -12.69 7.17
CA ASP A 898 -37.92 -13.36 6.52
C ASP A 898 -37.44 -13.93 5.18
N GLU A 899 -37.43 -15.26 5.08
CA GLU A 899 -37.39 -15.98 3.80
C GLU A 899 -38.81 -16.30 3.35
N GLU A 900 -39.11 -16.09 2.07
CA GLU A 900 -39.46 -17.19 1.13
C GLU A 900 -39.84 -16.63 -0.24
N THR A 901 -39.06 -16.97 -1.28
CA THR A 901 -39.51 -17.84 -2.39
C THR A 901 -38.43 -18.00 -3.48
N THR A 902 -37.82 -19.19 -3.51
CA THR A 902 -37.47 -20.02 -4.69
C THR A 902 -36.65 -19.44 -5.87
N ASN A 903 -35.43 -19.95 -6.00
CA ASN A 903 -34.54 -20.05 -7.19
C ASN A 903 -35.23 -20.74 -8.41
N PRO A 904 -34.68 -20.75 -9.66
CA PRO A 904 -33.32 -20.38 -10.09
C PRO A 904 -33.18 -19.60 -11.44
N GLY A 905 -32.00 -19.03 -11.69
CA GLY A 905 -31.41 -18.99 -13.05
C GLY A 905 -31.24 -17.63 -13.74
N GLU A 906 -29.97 -17.31 -14.02
CA GLU A 906 -29.42 -16.31 -14.97
C GLU A 906 -29.28 -14.84 -14.50
N PRO A 907 -28.07 -14.24 -14.66
CA PRO A 907 -27.79 -12.88 -14.20
C PRO A 907 -28.35 -11.81 -15.15
N LEU A 908 -29.22 -10.97 -14.59
CA LEU A 908 -29.83 -9.77 -15.18
C LEU A 908 -28.80 -8.62 -15.32
N LEU A 909 -27.76 -8.83 -16.16
CA LEU A 909 -26.74 -7.83 -16.47
C LEU A 909 -26.32 -7.82 -17.95
N GLU A 910 -27.26 -8.09 -18.86
CA GLU A 910 -27.01 -8.07 -20.32
C GLU A 910 -27.99 -7.19 -21.14
N SER A 911 -28.74 -6.29 -20.50
CA SER A 911 -29.75 -5.43 -21.16
C SER A 911 -29.45 -3.93 -21.21
N LEU A 912 -28.20 -3.48 -20.96
CA LEU A 912 -27.79 -2.07 -21.13
C LEU A 912 -26.60 -1.86 -22.08
N ARG A 913 -26.39 -2.77 -23.03
CA ARG A 913 -25.47 -2.54 -24.16
C ARG A 913 -26.13 -2.95 -25.48
N LYS A 914 -26.76 -1.99 -26.17
CA LYS A 914 -26.66 -1.83 -27.62
C LYS A 914 -27.18 -0.45 -28.08
N PRO A 915 -26.54 0.17 -29.09
CA PRO A 915 -26.81 1.53 -29.54
C PRO A 915 -27.98 1.58 -30.51
N SER A 916 -28.80 2.63 -30.44
CA SER A 916 -29.81 2.94 -31.47
C SER A 916 -29.18 3.81 -32.57
N GLU A 917 -28.95 3.21 -33.73
CA GLU A 917 -28.78 3.92 -35.00
C GLU A 917 -30.15 4.20 -35.66
N ASN A 918 -30.19 5.30 -36.43
CA ASN A 918 -31.22 5.75 -37.39
C ASN A 918 -32.39 6.62 -36.89
N THR A 919 -32.25 7.94 -37.04
CA THR A 919 -33.21 8.77 -37.83
C THR A 919 -32.56 10.11 -38.25
N PRO A 920 -32.95 10.73 -39.39
CA PRO A 920 -32.08 11.51 -40.27
C PRO A 920 -32.12 13.05 -40.09
N GLU A 921 -31.23 13.69 -40.84
CA GLU A 921 -30.90 15.12 -40.95
C GLU A 921 -32.06 16.08 -41.21
N GLY A 922 -31.92 17.30 -40.67
CA GLY A 922 -32.32 18.54 -41.35
C GLY A 922 -33.31 19.46 -40.62
N GLU A 923 -32.82 20.53 -39.96
CA GLU A 923 -33.06 21.94 -40.34
C GLU A 923 -32.61 22.95 -39.25
N ARG A 924 -32.34 24.17 -39.71
CA ARG A 924 -31.47 25.21 -39.09
C ARG A 924 -32.23 26.22 -38.20
N GLY A 925 -31.80 26.36 -36.93
CA GLY A 925 -31.72 27.56 -36.05
C GLY A 925 -32.92 28.54 -35.89
N PRO A 926 -32.80 29.65 -35.12
CA PRO A 926 -31.88 29.97 -34.02
C PRO A 926 -32.58 30.47 -32.72
N GLY A 927 -31.87 30.52 -31.57
CA GLY A 927 -32.15 31.51 -30.51
C GLY A 927 -32.49 31.02 -29.08
N ARG A 928 -31.46 31.06 -28.20
CA ARG A 928 -31.38 31.34 -26.73
C ARG A 928 -32.66 31.71 -25.92
N PRO A 929 -32.59 31.75 -24.56
CA PRO A 929 -31.86 30.92 -23.58
C PRO A 929 -32.74 30.48 -22.38
N GLY A 930 -32.20 29.60 -21.54
CA GLY A 930 -32.91 28.91 -20.45
C GLY A 930 -33.12 29.68 -19.14
N LEU A 931 -33.90 29.01 -18.28
CA LEU A 931 -33.99 29.15 -16.84
C LEU A 931 -34.41 27.77 -16.28
N ASN A 932 -33.72 27.37 -15.21
CA ASN A 932 -33.79 26.14 -14.40
C ASN A 932 -32.94 24.96 -14.86
#